data_AF-B0SST7-F1
#
_entry.id   AF-B0SST7-F1
#
_cell.length_a   1.000
_cell.length_b   1.000
_cell.length_c   1.000
_cell.angle_alpha   90.00
_cell.angle_beta   90.00
_cell.angle_gamma   90.00
#
_symmetry.space_group_name_H-M   'P 1'
#
loop_
_entity.id
_entity.type
_entity.pdbx_description
1 polymer ?
#
loop_
_entity_poly.entity_id
_entity_poly.type
_entity_poly.pdbx_seq_one_letter_code
_entity_poly.pdbx_strand_id
1 'polypeptide(L)'
;MNPFRLFFIVFVLSCHTKGNHPFFLNPSEMGDTPEFFFEYGSIGTPIETDKPNEFTHYQNGILCVFSIPIQLYNQELGAKFRICWKTDEKSAVRIQNGFTHLESKETEYLPFLEKGKDWNLSLSELGKWKGTHDPFPPILEWKNQIWSSGIVTYQTFAIPHPRFVQTKEFECEVIFRSYVLDVSENKTPILVFQFPCPNPDSILKTILSQNQTWFLQCETESPVVSELFRHSESSYQRFMEWQNPNDFVLCPSAKSIVREKEGEITNFQSEEFLKRSRLILPHGILLFSDDPRFQGIPIPKTFVSELGTREGFQFGNSFYDDLPFSFHQGENFFSIQTDSTSCRDQLNIWKTEQTFCGNPGLPNMLEKIPAKEQINGCTPTQIKLTEFYPGNHKETNFPLPAFFEFQNQGDDCDVSSLNWILDGAIYPFSAKEEILKQEDIILFTRERWLGWNFLERVKPFSIPKVSFQIPNFVIQNRKSKESIPYEPNANRFHLLRKGNQNIISIYTDGLEIPHPKSNSDENLQVFGFQLSPGKHQKTEIHWIGSKLLEFAKNPYPFFDFGFLELEEGIGAFQTEDQKEYFYWKPRALKLLSFAYGPSVCNGENLYHLPAGFFSDQFNSLTYKDQVTSAFVESRWSEDSLNEKSFGETRSLHPETSPIDFSSSVFPSPHCPGLWRSPGSEKHRSLELRKLTPEESYHSNLILDSFLEVQYGNLRQIFHVPIHFLSHLSFQLNLSSVILEHSEEQIYSYFSHPMLIEPIGFLEKKGPVQIEAIYPNPNVPQNEWIYICNRSMNPEDISQYFIEDETSSDQIVPYQTRFPGTNPKAKNGYGFVTNDTILWQGTCAWIVDPDGSDWYVPIFHSESDRLFTVISTQTIGNGISSGESIQLRKRVNGETILISSFGHKESASPFRKYVNSGEYLWLKKNSDGTKSKDFEIYREEN
;
A
#
# COMPACT_ATOMS: atom_id res chain seq x y z
N MET A 1 -0.67 86.69 1.38
CA MET A 1 -2.11 86.96 1.33
C MET A 1 -2.81 85.93 2.19
N ASN A 2 -3.66 86.43 3.09
CA ASN A 2 -4.46 85.68 4.05
C ASN A 2 -5.62 84.91 3.34
N PRO A 3 -6.39 84.07 4.04
CA PRO A 3 -6.85 82.75 3.62
C PRO A 3 -8.36 82.74 3.37
N PHE A 4 -8.99 81.57 3.18
CA PHE A 4 -10.19 81.20 3.96
C PHE A 4 -10.53 79.71 3.75
N ARG A 5 -10.55 78.98 4.87
CA ARG A 5 -11.19 77.68 5.05
C ARG A 5 -12.70 77.87 4.92
N LEU A 6 -13.38 77.01 4.17
CA LEU A 6 -14.83 76.84 4.29
C LEU A 6 -15.11 75.42 4.79
N PHE A 7 -15.34 75.32 6.11
CA PHE A 7 -16.00 74.19 6.74
C PHE A 7 -17.47 74.26 6.35
N PHE A 8 -17.96 73.34 5.53
CA PHE A 8 -19.40 73.17 5.32
C PHE A 8 -19.94 72.26 6.43
N ILE A 9 -20.42 72.89 7.50
CA ILE A 9 -21.35 72.29 8.46
C ILE A 9 -22.71 72.27 7.74
N VAL A 10 -23.13 71.10 7.27
CA VAL A 10 -24.52 70.89 6.85
C VAL A 10 -25.27 70.32 8.05
N PHE A 11 -25.96 71.21 8.74
CA PHE A 11 -27.11 70.90 9.58
C PHE A 11 -28.20 70.29 8.67
N VAL A 12 -28.31 68.97 8.63
CA VAL A 12 -29.58 68.34 8.26
C VAL A 12 -30.36 68.17 9.55
N LEU A 13 -31.33 69.07 9.72
CA LEU A 13 -32.50 68.92 10.58
C LEU A 13 -33.17 67.59 10.25
N SER A 14 -32.78 66.51 10.93
CA SER A 14 -33.62 65.34 11.07
C SER A 14 -34.57 65.61 12.23
N CYS A 15 -35.87 65.53 11.96
CA CYS A 15 -36.88 65.48 13.00
C CYS A 15 -36.45 64.47 14.07
N HIS A 16 -36.21 64.94 15.29
CA HIS A 16 -36.27 64.09 16.46
C HIS A 16 -37.72 63.62 16.62
N THR A 17 -38.13 62.62 15.83
CA THR A 17 -39.15 61.68 16.28
C THR A 17 -38.55 61.01 17.51
N LYS A 18 -39.18 61.23 18.65
CA LYS A 18 -38.92 60.55 19.93
C LYS A 18 -38.60 59.08 19.64
N GLY A 19 -37.31 58.75 19.70
CA GLY A 19 -36.82 57.40 19.52
C GLY A 19 -37.18 56.60 20.76
N ASN A 20 -38.33 55.93 20.72
CA ASN A 20 -38.60 54.83 21.63
C ASN A 20 -37.63 53.71 21.26
N HIS A 21 -36.53 53.59 22.00
CA HIS A 21 -35.73 52.37 22.04
C HIS A 21 -36.61 51.24 22.60
N PRO A 22 -36.69 50.05 21.97
CA PRO A 22 -37.68 49.02 22.31
C PRO A 22 -37.38 48.23 23.60
N PHE A 23 -36.38 48.64 24.40
CA PHE A 23 -35.94 47.92 25.60
C PHE A 23 -35.81 48.77 26.87
N PHE A 24 -36.55 49.87 26.96
CA PHE A 24 -37.11 50.23 28.27
C PHE A 24 -38.55 49.72 28.29
N LEU A 25 -38.75 48.46 28.68
CA LEU A 25 -39.99 48.13 29.38
C LEU A 25 -39.95 49.00 30.63
N ASN A 26 -40.71 50.08 30.63
CA ASN A 26 -40.84 50.92 31.81
C ASN A 26 -41.32 49.99 32.94
N PRO A 27 -40.61 49.87 34.09
CA PRO A 27 -41.04 49.01 35.19
C PRO A 27 -42.44 49.37 35.74
N SER A 28 -42.98 50.53 35.32
CA SER A 28 -44.32 51.02 35.60
C SER A 28 -45.41 50.50 34.67
N GLU A 29 -45.09 49.90 33.53
CA GLU A 29 -46.07 49.39 32.54
C GLU A 29 -46.30 47.87 32.63
N MET A 30 -45.37 47.11 33.23
CA MET A 30 -45.45 45.65 33.35
C MET A 30 -45.91 45.22 34.74
N GLY A 31 -46.93 44.35 34.80
CA GLY A 31 -47.52 43.85 36.04
C GLY A 31 -46.85 42.60 36.62
N ASP A 32 -47.40 42.10 37.74
CA ASP A 32 -46.97 40.85 38.38
C ASP A 32 -47.53 39.57 37.68
N THR A 33 -48.41 39.76 36.70
CA THR A 33 -49.02 38.69 35.90
C THR A 33 -48.21 38.51 34.60
N PRO A 34 -47.88 37.27 34.18
CA PRO A 34 -47.12 36.99 32.96
C PRO A 34 -47.77 37.52 31.68
N GLU A 35 -47.00 38.28 30.90
CA GLU A 35 -47.36 38.72 29.56
C GLU A 35 -46.60 37.92 28.51
N PHE A 36 -47.32 37.45 27.49
CA PHE A 36 -46.80 36.62 26.42
C PHE A 36 -46.53 37.46 25.16
N PHE A 37 -45.27 37.52 24.74
CA PHE A 37 -44.83 38.24 23.55
C PHE A 37 -44.47 37.25 22.46
N PHE A 38 -45.21 37.26 21.36
CA PHE A 38 -45.00 36.39 20.21
C PHE A 38 -44.35 37.15 19.05
N GLU A 39 -43.32 36.57 18.44
CA GLU A 39 -42.65 37.11 17.26
C GLU A 39 -42.59 36.02 16.17
N TYR A 40 -42.81 36.43 14.92
CA TYR A 40 -42.77 35.54 13.75
C TYR A 40 -42.41 36.31 12.49
N GLY A 41 -41.36 35.88 11.80
CA GLY A 41 -40.90 36.49 10.55
C GLY A 41 -40.06 37.75 10.69
N SER A 42 -39.62 38.08 11.90
CA SER A 42 -38.73 39.21 12.16
C SER A 42 -37.60 38.83 13.11
N ILE A 43 -36.38 39.20 12.71
CA ILE A 43 -35.24 39.24 13.64
C ILE A 43 -35.46 40.47 14.53
N GLY A 44 -36.07 40.27 15.70
CA GLY A 44 -36.23 41.32 16.71
C GLY A 44 -34.89 41.98 17.09
N THR A 45 -34.95 43.10 17.81
CA THR A 45 -33.74 43.77 18.29
C THR A 45 -32.92 42.83 19.19
N PRO A 46 -31.60 42.68 18.95
CA PRO A 46 -30.75 41.77 19.72
C PRO A 46 -30.82 42.06 21.21
N ILE A 47 -30.99 41.01 22.00
CA ILE A 47 -30.93 41.09 23.46
C ILE A 47 -29.46 41.00 23.88
N GLU A 48 -28.93 42.08 24.44
CA GLU A 48 -27.60 42.11 25.02
C GLU A 48 -27.62 41.47 26.43
N THR A 49 -26.82 40.42 26.62
CA THR A 49 -26.68 39.74 27.90
C THR A 49 -25.28 39.13 28.02
N ASP A 50 -24.73 39.12 29.23
CA ASP A 50 -23.48 38.42 29.53
C ASP A 50 -23.66 36.89 29.57
N LYS A 51 -24.92 36.42 29.51
CA LYS A 51 -25.30 35.01 29.58
C LYS A 51 -26.19 34.56 28.40
N PRO A 52 -25.66 34.59 27.17
CA PRO A 52 -26.46 34.36 25.96
C PRO A 52 -26.96 32.92 25.78
N ASN A 53 -26.44 31.96 26.54
CA ASN A 53 -26.87 30.56 26.52
C ASN A 53 -28.02 30.25 27.49
N GLU A 54 -28.47 31.21 28.31
CA GLU A 54 -29.58 30.99 29.25
C GLU A 54 -30.95 31.17 28.57
N PHE A 55 -31.98 30.56 29.18
CA PHE A 55 -33.39 30.71 28.79
C PHE A 55 -34.06 31.92 29.46
N THR A 56 -33.38 32.57 30.39
CA THR A 56 -33.98 33.59 31.25
C THR A 56 -33.10 34.83 31.31
N HIS A 57 -33.71 36.01 31.34
CA HIS A 57 -33.01 37.27 31.54
C HIS A 57 -33.73 38.07 32.63
N TYR A 58 -33.00 38.49 33.67
CA TYR A 58 -33.53 39.31 34.74
C TYR A 58 -32.83 40.68 34.75
N GLN A 59 -33.60 41.75 34.60
CA GLN A 59 -33.07 43.11 34.60
C GLN A 59 -34.12 44.09 35.12
N ASN A 60 -33.71 45.02 35.98
CA ASN A 60 -34.56 46.10 36.51
C ASN A 60 -35.90 45.62 37.15
N GLY A 61 -35.91 44.44 37.80
CA GLY A 61 -37.11 43.89 38.45
C GLY A 61 -38.08 43.15 37.52
N ILE A 62 -37.70 42.96 36.25
CA ILE A 62 -38.46 42.19 35.26
C ILE A 62 -37.68 40.91 34.94
N LEU A 63 -38.36 39.77 34.98
CA LEU A 63 -37.86 38.50 34.48
C LEU A 63 -38.54 38.18 33.16
N CYS A 64 -37.74 37.83 32.15
CA CYS A 64 -38.21 37.28 30.90
C CYS A 64 -37.71 35.84 30.74
N VAL A 65 -38.62 34.94 30.33
CA VAL A 65 -38.33 33.56 29.94
C VAL A 65 -38.49 33.44 28.43
N PHE A 66 -37.46 32.97 27.73
CA PHE A 66 -37.39 32.85 26.28
C PHE A 66 -37.68 31.43 25.82
N SER A 67 -38.26 31.28 24.64
CA SER A 67 -38.60 29.97 24.06
C SER A 67 -37.37 29.11 23.76
N ILE A 68 -36.24 29.72 23.42
CA ILE A 68 -34.95 29.07 23.14
C ILE A 68 -33.83 29.91 23.79
N PRO A 69 -32.59 29.40 23.91
CA PRO A 69 -31.47 30.18 24.47
C PRO A 69 -31.35 31.54 23.78
N ILE A 70 -31.04 32.60 24.54
CA ILE A 70 -31.09 34.00 24.05
C ILE A 70 -30.27 34.20 22.75
N GLN A 71 -29.11 33.55 22.61
CA GLN A 71 -28.30 33.58 21.39
C GLN A 71 -29.07 33.10 20.16
N LEU A 72 -29.78 31.97 20.30
CA LEU A 72 -30.60 31.39 19.25
C LEU A 72 -31.90 32.19 19.05
N TYR A 73 -32.50 32.70 20.13
CA TYR A 73 -33.69 33.56 20.06
C TYR A 73 -33.44 34.80 19.17
N ASN A 74 -32.26 35.39 19.30
CA ASN A 74 -31.85 36.55 18.50
C ASN A 74 -31.72 36.22 17.00
N GLN A 75 -31.55 34.96 16.62
CA GLN A 75 -31.34 34.53 15.23
C GLN A 75 -32.55 33.78 14.63
N GLU A 76 -33.48 33.32 15.46
CA GLU A 76 -34.67 32.59 15.04
C GLU A 76 -35.62 33.50 14.25
N LEU A 77 -35.97 33.08 13.02
CA LEU A 77 -36.90 33.78 12.11
C LEU A 77 -38.32 33.21 12.21
N GLY A 78 -38.45 31.96 12.60
CA GLY A 78 -39.70 31.28 12.84
C GLY A 78 -40.38 31.74 14.13
N ALA A 79 -41.16 30.85 14.74
CA ALA A 79 -41.99 31.17 15.89
C ALA A 79 -41.15 31.18 17.15
N LYS A 80 -40.97 32.37 17.70
CA LYS A 80 -40.31 32.57 18.98
C LYS A 80 -41.18 33.41 19.89
N PHE A 81 -41.01 33.20 21.18
CA PHE A 81 -41.75 33.96 22.15
C PHE A 81 -40.94 34.17 23.43
N ARG A 82 -41.35 35.18 24.17
CA ARG A 82 -40.87 35.40 25.53
C ARG A 82 -42.04 35.70 26.45
N ILE A 83 -41.90 35.32 27.70
CA ILE A 83 -42.88 35.56 28.76
C ILE A 83 -42.22 36.45 29.77
N CYS A 84 -42.73 37.67 29.97
CA CYS A 84 -42.12 38.65 30.86
C CYS A 84 -43.10 39.12 31.93
N TRP A 85 -42.62 39.31 33.15
CA TRP A 85 -43.38 39.90 34.25
C TRP A 85 -42.47 40.46 35.33
N LYS A 86 -43.07 41.25 36.22
CA LYS A 86 -42.40 41.79 37.39
C LYS A 86 -42.26 40.71 38.46
N THR A 87 -41.04 40.52 38.97
CA THR A 87 -40.75 39.54 40.03
C THR A 87 -39.60 40.03 40.91
N ASP A 88 -39.50 39.50 42.13
CA ASP A 88 -38.35 39.73 43.00
C ASP A 88 -37.13 38.89 42.57
N GLU A 89 -35.94 39.37 42.90
CA GLU A 89 -34.65 38.74 42.55
C GLU A 89 -34.54 37.29 43.09
N LYS A 90 -35.07 37.01 44.29
CA LYS A 90 -35.01 35.67 44.88
C LYS A 90 -35.87 34.68 44.09
N SER A 91 -37.04 35.11 43.62
CA SER A 91 -37.89 34.30 42.73
C SER A 91 -37.26 34.14 41.34
N ALA A 92 -36.61 35.18 40.79
CA ALA A 92 -35.87 35.09 39.53
C ALA A 92 -34.74 34.06 39.59
N VAL A 93 -33.93 34.07 40.66
CA VAL A 93 -32.85 33.09 40.87
C VAL A 93 -33.41 31.66 41.00
N ARG A 94 -34.55 31.47 41.67
CA ARG A 94 -35.17 30.13 41.78
C ARG A 94 -35.73 29.64 40.46
N ILE A 95 -36.31 30.51 39.64
CA ILE A 95 -36.75 30.17 38.29
C ILE A 95 -35.56 29.81 37.41
N GLN A 96 -34.47 30.59 37.46
CA GLN A 96 -33.20 30.27 36.80
C GLN A 96 -32.70 28.87 37.18
N ASN A 97 -32.67 28.55 38.48
CA ASN A 97 -32.33 27.20 38.96
C ASN A 97 -33.34 26.12 38.49
N GLY A 98 -34.61 26.48 38.32
CA GLY A 98 -35.63 25.61 37.71
C GLY A 98 -35.22 25.15 36.30
N PHE A 99 -34.71 26.06 35.49
CA PHE A 99 -34.23 25.74 34.14
C PHE A 99 -32.94 24.91 34.14
N THR A 100 -32.04 25.07 35.12
CA THR A 100 -30.84 24.21 35.22
C THR A 100 -31.19 22.76 35.56
N HIS A 101 -32.34 22.51 36.21
CA HIS A 101 -32.83 21.15 36.46
C HIS A 101 -33.23 20.39 35.18
N LEU A 102 -33.56 21.08 34.07
CA LEU A 102 -33.76 20.43 32.78
C LEU A 102 -32.48 19.75 32.27
N GLU A 103 -31.32 20.21 32.71
CA GLU A 103 -30.01 19.67 32.31
C GLU A 103 -29.42 18.70 33.36
N SER A 104 -29.98 18.66 34.57
CA SER A 104 -29.42 17.86 35.69
C SER A 104 -29.72 16.36 35.54
N LYS A 105 -28.71 15.53 35.90
CA LYS A 105 -28.79 14.06 35.86
C LYS A 105 -29.23 13.41 37.17
N GLU A 106 -29.56 14.20 38.19
CA GLU A 106 -29.77 13.67 39.54
C GLU A 106 -30.94 12.67 39.56
N THR A 107 -30.65 11.48 40.09
CA THR A 107 -31.56 10.34 40.20
C THR A 107 -32.61 10.50 41.30
N GLU A 108 -32.48 11.53 42.13
CA GLU A 108 -33.46 11.88 43.17
C GLU A 108 -34.21 13.15 42.76
N TYR A 109 -35.49 12.97 42.39
CA TYR A 109 -36.40 14.04 42.03
C TYR A 109 -36.47 15.10 43.13
N LEU A 110 -35.89 16.27 42.90
CA LEU A 110 -36.30 17.47 43.61
C LEU A 110 -37.64 17.91 43.01
N PRO A 111 -38.78 17.83 43.73
CA PRO A 111 -40.02 18.43 43.26
C PRO A 111 -39.83 19.95 43.17
N PHE A 112 -39.56 20.46 41.97
CA PHE A 112 -39.48 21.89 41.72
C PHE A 112 -40.88 22.44 41.42
N LEU A 113 -41.32 23.40 42.24
CA LEU A 113 -42.58 24.10 42.08
C LEU A 113 -42.42 25.54 42.56
N GLU A 114 -42.56 26.48 41.62
CA GLU A 114 -42.65 27.91 41.93
C GLU A 114 -44.01 28.44 41.48
N LYS A 115 -44.59 29.36 42.26
CA LYS A 115 -45.92 29.92 42.00
C LYS A 115 -45.92 31.40 42.26
N GLY A 116 -46.64 32.14 41.42
CA GLY A 116 -46.90 33.57 41.61
C GLY A 116 -48.35 33.92 41.31
N LYS A 117 -48.58 35.18 40.95
CA LYS A 117 -49.92 35.68 40.67
C LYS A 117 -50.38 35.19 39.30
N ASP A 118 -51.38 34.29 39.30
CA ASP A 118 -51.97 33.68 38.11
C ASP A 118 -51.00 32.82 37.27
N TRP A 119 -49.90 32.36 37.87
CA TRP A 119 -48.94 31.49 37.19
C TRP A 119 -48.29 30.45 38.09
N ASN A 120 -47.89 29.33 37.49
CA ASN A 120 -47.08 28.31 38.16
C ASN A 120 -46.05 27.69 37.23
N LEU A 121 -44.92 27.29 37.79
CA LEU A 121 -43.82 26.65 37.09
C LEU A 121 -43.48 25.36 37.82
N SER A 122 -43.55 24.23 37.12
CA SER A 122 -43.31 22.92 37.73
C SER A 122 -42.44 22.03 36.86
N LEU A 123 -41.62 21.19 37.51
CA LEU A 123 -40.83 20.16 36.84
C LEU A 123 -41.61 18.84 36.81
N SER A 124 -41.66 18.20 35.63
CA SER A 124 -42.33 16.91 35.42
C SER A 124 -41.56 16.06 34.39
N GLU A 125 -42.05 14.86 34.12
CA GLU A 125 -41.58 14.03 33.01
C GLU A 125 -42.57 14.10 31.86
N LEU A 126 -42.08 14.08 30.62
CA LEU A 126 -42.93 14.18 29.44
C LEU A 126 -44.01 13.09 29.38
N GLY A 127 -43.69 11.86 29.76
CA GLY A 127 -44.65 10.74 29.77
C GLY A 127 -45.76 10.91 30.81
N LYS A 128 -45.43 11.47 32.00
CA LYS A 128 -46.42 11.79 33.03
C LYS A 128 -47.35 12.90 32.56
N TRP A 129 -46.80 13.97 31.99
CA TRP A 129 -47.59 15.07 31.44
C TRP A 129 -48.47 14.64 30.25
N LYS A 130 -47.96 13.79 29.34
CA LYS A 130 -48.79 13.19 28.27
C LYS A 130 -49.92 12.37 28.88
N GLY A 131 -49.63 11.49 29.85
CA GLY A 131 -50.65 10.68 30.51
C GLY A 131 -51.77 11.48 31.21
N THR A 132 -51.49 12.69 31.71
CA THR A 132 -52.53 13.57 32.28
C THR A 132 -53.34 14.33 31.23
N HIS A 133 -52.79 14.58 30.04
CA HIS A 133 -53.40 15.43 29.02
C HIS A 133 -53.98 14.67 27.81
N ASP A 134 -53.48 13.47 27.49
CA ASP A 134 -54.01 12.63 26.41
C ASP A 134 -55.53 12.35 26.53
N PRO A 135 -56.14 12.23 27.73
CA PRO A 135 -57.59 12.11 27.86
C PRO A 135 -58.38 13.38 27.48
N PHE A 136 -57.72 14.54 27.41
CA PHE A 136 -58.32 15.86 27.18
C PHE A 136 -57.55 16.59 26.08
N PRO A 137 -57.87 16.34 24.79
CA PRO A 137 -57.13 16.97 23.71
C PRO A 137 -57.21 18.50 23.85
N PRO A 138 -56.08 19.21 23.66
CA PRO A 138 -56.02 20.63 23.89
C PRO A 138 -56.91 21.40 22.91
N ILE A 139 -57.47 22.53 23.37
CA ILE A 139 -58.24 23.45 22.52
C ILE A 139 -57.37 23.97 21.38
N LEU A 140 -56.09 24.24 21.69
CA LEU A 140 -55.09 24.73 20.76
C LEU A 140 -53.74 24.08 21.09
N GLU A 141 -53.12 23.43 20.11
CA GLU A 141 -51.70 23.05 20.14
C GLU A 141 -51.07 23.53 18.84
N TRP A 142 -50.11 24.46 18.92
CA TRP A 142 -49.54 25.10 17.73
C TRP A 142 -48.87 24.12 16.79
N LYS A 143 -48.23 23.07 17.32
CA LYS A 143 -47.62 22.01 16.51
C LYS A 143 -48.64 21.33 15.57
N ASN A 144 -49.91 21.30 15.96
CA ASN A 144 -50.98 20.57 15.24
C ASN A 144 -51.93 21.51 14.46
N GLN A 145 -51.67 22.82 14.42
CA GLN A 145 -52.51 23.81 13.72
C GLN A 145 -52.31 23.73 12.19
N ILE A 146 -52.81 22.65 11.58
CA ILE A 146 -52.79 22.36 10.13
C ILE A 146 -53.75 23.29 9.34
N TRP A 147 -54.57 24.08 10.03
CA TRP A 147 -55.64 24.92 9.47
C TRP A 147 -55.14 26.15 8.67
N SER A 148 -53.82 26.33 8.64
CA SER A 148 -53.08 27.35 7.91
C SER A 148 -52.46 26.75 6.64
N SER A 149 -53.26 26.49 5.59
CA SER A 149 -52.81 25.98 4.27
C SER A 149 -51.96 24.68 4.26
N GLY A 150 -51.76 24.02 5.41
CA GLY A 150 -50.81 22.92 5.58
C GLY A 150 -49.32 23.34 5.52
N ILE A 151 -49.01 24.63 5.58
CA ILE A 151 -47.63 25.16 5.47
C ILE A 151 -47.38 26.07 6.69
N VAL A 152 -46.72 25.53 7.71
CA VAL A 152 -46.26 26.36 8.83
C VAL A 152 -44.80 26.07 9.14
N THR A 153 -43.95 27.04 8.83
CA THR A 153 -42.53 27.04 9.18
C THR A 153 -42.36 27.62 10.56
N TYR A 154 -42.56 26.77 11.57
CA TYR A 154 -42.50 27.18 12.98
C TYR A 154 -41.08 27.49 13.47
N GLN A 155 -40.03 27.16 12.73
CA GLN A 155 -38.66 27.23 13.25
C GLN A 155 -37.63 27.28 12.13
N THR A 156 -36.57 28.04 12.34
CA THR A 156 -35.33 28.02 11.58
C THR A 156 -34.47 26.85 12.07
N PHE A 157 -34.37 26.67 13.39
CA PHE A 157 -33.58 25.59 13.98
C PHE A 157 -34.39 24.30 14.15
N ALA A 158 -33.78 23.14 13.88
CA ALA A 158 -34.43 21.83 14.06
C ALA A 158 -34.30 21.26 15.49
N ILE A 159 -34.29 22.15 16.49
CA ILE A 159 -34.14 21.81 17.90
C ILE A 159 -35.50 21.76 18.63
N PRO A 160 -35.59 21.11 19.80
CA PRO A 160 -36.79 21.09 20.62
C PRO A 160 -37.27 22.50 21.00
N HIS A 161 -38.30 23.00 20.33
CA HIS A 161 -38.99 24.24 20.72
C HIS A 161 -40.05 23.92 21.79
N PRO A 162 -40.27 24.82 22.76
CA PRO A 162 -41.28 24.61 23.77
C PRO A 162 -42.67 24.49 23.15
N ARG A 163 -43.48 23.58 23.69
CA ARG A 163 -44.86 23.39 23.21
C ARG A 163 -45.77 24.39 23.91
N PHE A 164 -46.52 25.15 23.14
CA PHE A 164 -47.61 25.97 23.66
C PHE A 164 -48.92 25.21 23.53
N VAL A 165 -49.64 25.06 24.64
CA VAL A 165 -50.86 24.26 24.74
C VAL A 165 -51.93 25.06 25.49
N GLN A 166 -53.09 25.24 24.86
CA GLN A 166 -54.27 25.80 25.53
C GLN A 166 -55.10 24.66 26.10
N THR A 167 -55.03 24.47 27.42
CA THR A 167 -55.74 23.39 28.11
C THR A 167 -57.18 23.79 28.45
N LYS A 168 -57.43 25.08 28.71
CA LYS A 168 -58.77 25.66 28.93
C LYS A 168 -58.90 27.01 28.23
N GLU A 169 -60.12 27.56 28.20
CA GLU A 169 -60.41 28.84 27.52
C GLU A 169 -59.51 30.00 28.00
N PHE A 170 -59.12 30.02 29.28
CA PHE A 170 -58.30 31.09 29.88
C PHE A 170 -56.95 30.62 30.45
N GLU A 171 -56.59 29.35 30.30
CA GLU A 171 -55.39 28.75 30.91
C GLU A 171 -54.52 28.06 29.86
N CYS A 172 -53.27 28.49 29.78
CA CYS A 172 -52.30 28.03 28.79
C CYS A 172 -51.06 27.48 29.49
N GLU A 173 -50.44 26.49 28.87
CA GLU A 173 -49.20 25.87 29.31
C GLU A 173 -48.12 26.03 28.24
N VAL A 174 -46.91 26.35 28.68
CA VAL A 174 -45.70 26.20 27.87
C VAL A 174 -44.83 25.10 28.45
N ILE A 175 -44.52 24.10 27.63
CA ILE A 175 -43.71 22.95 28.03
C ILE A 175 -42.31 23.11 27.44
N PHE A 176 -41.34 23.48 28.28
CA PHE A 176 -39.92 23.48 27.94
C PHE A 176 -39.36 22.07 28.08
N ARG A 177 -38.55 21.64 27.12
CA ARG A 177 -37.96 20.30 27.06
C ARG A 177 -36.45 20.37 27.31
N SER A 178 -35.93 19.31 27.95
CA SER A 178 -34.50 19.07 28.07
C SER A 178 -33.84 18.74 26.72
N TYR A 179 -32.55 19.11 26.57
CA TYR A 179 -31.68 18.70 25.47
C TYR A 179 -30.80 17.48 25.82
N VAL A 180 -31.13 16.74 26.88
CA VAL A 180 -30.43 15.52 27.27
C VAL A 180 -30.88 14.34 26.39
N LEU A 181 -29.94 13.71 25.69
CA LEU A 181 -30.20 12.55 24.81
C LEU A 181 -29.87 11.20 25.48
N ASP A 182 -29.49 11.16 26.76
CA ASP A 182 -29.19 9.89 27.44
C ASP A 182 -30.45 9.24 28.07
N VAL A 183 -31.61 9.90 28.00
CA VAL A 183 -32.89 9.43 28.55
C VAL A 183 -33.91 9.11 27.45
N SER A 184 -34.80 8.15 27.71
CA SER A 184 -35.93 7.84 26.80
C SER A 184 -36.92 9.02 26.72
N GLU A 185 -37.59 9.21 25.59
CA GLU A 185 -38.53 10.34 25.35
C GLU A 185 -39.54 10.54 26.49
N ASN A 186 -40.15 9.48 27.01
CA ASN A 186 -41.16 9.59 28.08
C ASN A 186 -40.58 9.97 29.45
N LYS A 187 -39.27 9.78 29.66
CA LYS A 187 -38.54 10.16 30.88
C LYS A 187 -37.81 11.49 30.73
N THR A 188 -37.91 12.15 29.58
CA THR A 188 -37.29 13.44 29.36
C THR A 188 -37.86 14.46 30.36
N PRO A 189 -37.00 15.13 31.15
CA PRO A 189 -37.44 16.21 32.03
C PRO A 189 -38.07 17.34 31.22
N ILE A 190 -39.18 17.86 31.74
CA ILE A 190 -39.89 19.00 31.19
C ILE A 190 -40.22 20.00 32.28
N LEU A 191 -40.24 21.27 31.93
CA LEU A 191 -40.65 22.35 32.79
C LEU A 191 -41.95 22.92 32.22
N VAL A 192 -43.02 22.84 32.98
CA VAL A 192 -44.37 23.25 32.58
C VAL A 192 -44.66 24.60 33.22
N PHE A 193 -44.81 25.62 32.39
CA PHE A 193 -45.18 26.97 32.79
C PHE A 193 -46.66 27.21 32.49
N GLN A 194 -47.50 27.24 33.51
CA GLN A 194 -48.93 27.56 33.38
C GLN A 194 -49.17 29.05 33.66
N PHE A 195 -49.91 29.73 32.79
CA PHE A 195 -50.22 31.17 32.89
C PHE A 195 -51.50 31.53 32.11
N PRO A 196 -52.03 32.76 32.23
CA PRO A 196 -53.25 33.16 31.52
C PRO A 196 -53.05 33.18 30.01
N CYS A 197 -54.00 32.65 29.25
CA CYS A 197 -53.83 32.55 27.80
C CYS A 197 -53.71 33.92 27.12
N PRO A 198 -52.75 34.11 26.20
CA PRO A 198 -52.79 35.22 25.24
C PRO A 198 -53.95 35.04 24.27
N ASN A 199 -54.30 36.09 23.52
CA ASN A 199 -55.30 36.00 22.46
C ASN A 199 -54.79 35.10 21.31
N PRO A 200 -55.32 33.88 21.14
CA PRO A 200 -54.80 32.92 20.16
C PRO A 200 -55.09 33.35 18.71
N ASP A 201 -56.19 34.08 18.47
CA ASP A 201 -56.58 34.53 17.13
C ASP A 201 -55.57 35.52 16.55
N SER A 202 -55.00 36.38 17.41
CA SER A 202 -53.96 37.35 17.01
C SER A 202 -52.67 36.64 16.55
N ILE A 203 -52.28 35.60 17.28
CA ILE A 203 -51.09 34.79 16.98
C ILE A 203 -51.30 34.03 15.67
N LEU A 204 -52.42 33.34 15.53
CA LEU A 204 -52.77 32.59 14.32
C LEU A 204 -52.79 33.50 13.07
N LYS A 205 -53.38 34.70 13.19
CA LYS A 205 -53.41 35.67 12.09
C LYS A 205 -52.02 36.14 11.69
N THR A 206 -51.13 36.37 12.66
CA THR A 206 -49.72 36.73 12.40
C THR A 206 -49.01 35.62 11.63
N ILE A 207 -49.15 34.37 12.08
CA ILE A 207 -48.55 33.20 11.41
C ILE A 207 -49.06 33.07 9.97
N LEU A 208 -50.38 33.12 9.78
CA LEU A 208 -51.03 32.99 8.47
C LEU A 208 -50.56 34.08 7.49
N SER A 209 -50.56 35.34 7.93
CA SER A 209 -50.16 36.48 7.10
C SER A 209 -48.69 36.40 6.69
N GLN A 210 -47.82 35.99 7.62
CA GLN A 210 -46.39 35.88 7.33
C GLN A 210 -46.09 34.69 6.41
N ASN A 211 -46.72 33.53 6.62
CA ASN A 211 -46.53 32.37 5.73
C ASN A 211 -47.02 32.64 4.31
N GLN A 212 -48.13 33.35 4.14
CA GLN A 212 -48.58 33.78 2.82
C GLN A 212 -47.55 34.69 2.16
N THR A 213 -46.93 35.60 2.93
CA THR A 213 -45.88 36.49 2.43
C THR A 213 -44.66 35.69 1.97
N TRP A 214 -44.18 34.77 2.80
CA TRP A 214 -43.05 33.90 2.45
C TRP A 214 -43.33 33.00 1.26
N PHE A 215 -44.54 32.43 1.16
CA PHE A 215 -44.93 31.58 0.04
C PHE A 215 -45.00 32.34 -1.29
N LEU A 216 -45.35 33.63 -1.27
CA LEU A 216 -45.35 34.49 -2.46
C LEU A 216 -43.94 34.92 -2.90
N GLN A 217 -42.97 34.89 -1.98
CA GLN A 217 -41.60 35.38 -2.20
C GLN A 217 -40.57 34.25 -2.34
N CYS A 218 -40.95 33.00 -2.09
CA CYS A 218 -40.01 31.90 -2.05
C CYS A 218 -39.55 31.45 -3.43
N GLU A 219 -38.34 30.92 -3.49
CA GLU A 219 -37.74 30.40 -4.71
C GLU A 219 -37.84 28.86 -4.78
N THR A 220 -37.95 28.29 -5.98
CA THR A 220 -38.11 26.84 -6.18
C THR A 220 -36.81 26.04 -6.07
N GLU A 221 -35.74 26.65 -5.55
CA GLU A 221 -34.48 25.95 -5.32
C GLU A 221 -34.62 24.85 -4.26
N SER A 222 -33.62 23.99 -4.19
CA SER A 222 -33.60 22.84 -3.28
C SER A 222 -32.58 23.07 -2.17
N PRO A 223 -32.84 22.58 -0.94
CA PRO A 223 -31.86 22.66 0.14
C PRO A 223 -30.63 21.80 -0.19
N VAL A 224 -29.56 21.97 0.58
CA VAL A 224 -28.34 21.16 0.46
C VAL A 224 -28.14 20.33 1.72
N VAL A 225 -27.55 19.15 1.59
CA VAL A 225 -27.14 18.36 2.77
C VAL A 225 -26.13 19.19 3.57
N SER A 226 -26.33 19.30 4.88
CA SER A 226 -25.46 20.05 5.79
C SER A 226 -24.69 19.15 6.75
N GLU A 227 -25.34 18.09 7.23
CA GLU A 227 -24.76 17.18 8.21
C GLU A 227 -25.36 15.76 8.13
N LEU A 228 -24.53 14.74 8.37
CA LEU A 228 -24.92 13.33 8.37
C LEU A 228 -24.32 12.61 9.57
N PHE A 229 -25.08 11.68 10.14
CA PHE A 229 -24.56 10.80 11.19
C PHE A 229 -25.29 9.45 11.21
N ARG A 230 -24.53 8.38 11.50
CA ARG A 230 -25.08 7.05 11.67
C ARG A 230 -24.32 6.22 12.70
N HIS A 231 -24.92 6.00 13.88
CA HIS A 231 -24.46 4.95 14.79
C HIS A 231 -25.55 4.49 15.78
N SER A 232 -25.83 3.18 15.88
CA SER A 232 -26.85 2.65 16.81
C SER A 232 -26.50 2.80 18.29
N GLU A 233 -25.21 2.71 18.62
CA GLU A 233 -24.74 2.77 20.02
C GLU A 233 -24.64 4.22 20.52
N SER A 234 -24.78 5.20 19.63
CA SER A 234 -24.75 6.61 20.01
C SER A 234 -26.13 7.08 20.47
N SER A 235 -26.16 7.95 21.49
CA SER A 235 -27.36 8.68 21.91
C SER A 235 -27.97 9.52 20.79
N TYR A 236 -27.19 9.89 19.77
CA TYR A 236 -27.63 10.64 18.58
C TYR A 236 -28.28 9.75 17.49
N GLN A 237 -28.17 8.42 17.61
CA GLN A 237 -28.74 7.45 16.66
C GLN A 237 -28.35 7.73 15.19
N ARG A 238 -29.33 7.95 14.29
CA ARG A 238 -29.08 8.24 12.87
C ARG A 238 -29.83 9.50 12.48
N PHE A 239 -29.16 10.36 11.74
CA PHE A 239 -29.81 11.52 11.16
C PHE A 239 -29.17 11.97 9.85
N MET A 240 -29.98 12.67 9.07
CA MET A 240 -29.58 13.38 7.87
C MET A 240 -30.15 14.79 7.96
N GLU A 241 -29.32 15.79 7.71
CA GLU A 241 -29.69 17.19 7.80
C GLU A 241 -29.59 17.86 6.43
N TRP A 242 -30.62 18.62 6.10
CA TRP A 242 -30.66 19.51 4.94
C TRP A 242 -30.84 20.94 5.40
N GLN A 243 -30.08 21.88 4.84
CA GLN A 243 -30.17 23.30 5.15
C GLN A 243 -30.55 24.13 3.91
N ASN A 244 -31.22 25.25 4.15
CA ASN A 244 -31.27 26.34 3.18
C ASN A 244 -30.01 27.22 3.37
N PRO A 245 -29.06 27.25 2.42
CA PRO A 245 -27.86 28.05 2.56
C PRO A 245 -28.07 29.55 2.26
N ASN A 246 -29.27 29.94 1.80
CA ASN A 246 -29.56 31.26 1.28
C ASN A 246 -30.25 32.19 2.30
N ASP A 247 -30.17 33.50 2.05
CA ASP A 247 -30.85 34.55 2.83
C ASP A 247 -32.35 34.71 2.50
N PHE A 248 -32.85 33.97 1.50
CA PHE A 248 -34.25 33.97 1.08
C PHE A 248 -34.94 32.65 1.38
N VAL A 249 -36.28 32.63 1.31
CA VAL A 249 -37.10 31.45 1.59
C VAL A 249 -37.08 30.49 0.41
N LEU A 250 -36.95 29.18 0.67
CA LEU A 250 -37.10 28.14 -0.36
C LEU A 250 -38.49 27.51 -0.33
N CYS A 251 -39.01 27.16 -1.50
CA CYS A 251 -40.19 26.32 -1.70
C CYS A 251 -39.87 25.18 -2.67
N PRO A 252 -39.16 24.14 -2.21
CA PRO A 252 -38.80 23.01 -3.06
C PRO A 252 -40.02 22.33 -3.66
N SER A 253 -39.97 21.97 -4.95
CA SER A 253 -41.05 21.25 -5.63
C SER A 253 -41.08 19.74 -5.32
N ALA A 254 -40.10 19.25 -4.56
CA ALA A 254 -39.91 17.84 -4.28
C ALA A 254 -41.00 17.29 -3.34
N LYS A 255 -41.53 16.11 -3.66
CA LYS A 255 -42.54 15.40 -2.84
C LYS A 255 -41.96 14.25 -2.02
N SER A 256 -40.68 13.94 -2.22
CA SER A 256 -39.94 12.89 -1.54
C SER A 256 -38.45 13.20 -1.53
N ILE A 257 -37.72 12.52 -0.66
CA ILE A 257 -36.26 12.35 -0.76
C ILE A 257 -36.00 11.03 -1.48
N VAL A 258 -35.13 11.05 -2.47
CA VAL A 258 -34.73 9.88 -3.24
C VAL A 258 -33.37 9.41 -2.75
N ARG A 259 -33.23 8.10 -2.50
CA ARG A 259 -31.96 7.43 -2.24
C ARG A 259 -31.65 6.51 -3.41
N GLU A 260 -30.44 6.59 -3.94
CA GLU A 260 -29.93 5.75 -5.00
C GLU A 260 -28.68 5.00 -4.53
N LYS A 261 -28.68 3.67 -4.68
CA LYS A 261 -27.53 2.82 -4.39
C LYS A 261 -27.42 1.72 -5.44
N GLU A 262 -26.29 1.64 -6.14
CA GLU A 262 -26.03 0.57 -7.13
C GLU A 262 -27.18 0.38 -8.16
N GLY A 263 -27.90 1.46 -8.50
CA GLY A 263 -29.06 1.44 -9.40
C GLY A 263 -30.41 1.13 -8.75
N GLU A 264 -30.47 0.78 -7.46
CA GLU A 264 -31.71 0.69 -6.69
C GLU A 264 -32.16 2.06 -6.19
N ILE A 265 -33.41 2.43 -6.50
CA ILE A 265 -34.00 3.72 -6.12
C ILE A 265 -35.07 3.52 -5.05
N THR A 266 -34.90 4.18 -3.90
CA THR A 266 -35.87 4.19 -2.79
C THR A 266 -36.36 5.61 -2.54
N ASN A 267 -37.68 5.78 -2.37
CA ASN A 267 -38.28 7.08 -2.10
C ASN A 267 -38.81 7.16 -0.66
N PHE A 268 -38.47 8.23 0.06
CA PHE A 268 -39.06 8.56 1.36
C PHE A 268 -40.07 9.71 1.23
N GLN A 269 -41.30 9.46 1.67
CA GLN A 269 -42.36 10.46 1.78
C GLN A 269 -43.16 10.25 3.06
N SER A 270 -43.60 11.34 3.68
CA SER A 270 -44.51 11.33 4.84
C SER A 270 -45.36 12.61 4.86
N GLU A 271 -46.46 12.62 5.60
CA GLU A 271 -47.22 13.86 5.79
C GLU A 271 -46.37 14.95 6.46
N GLU A 272 -45.54 14.57 7.43
CA GLU A 272 -44.68 15.51 8.15
C GLU A 272 -43.62 16.10 7.21
N PHE A 273 -43.06 15.29 6.31
CA PHE A 273 -42.20 15.77 5.23
C PHE A 273 -42.93 16.81 4.40
N LEU A 274 -44.09 16.47 3.82
CA LEU A 274 -44.84 17.38 2.94
C LEU A 274 -45.24 18.69 3.63
N LYS A 275 -45.53 18.66 4.94
CA LYS A 275 -45.89 19.86 5.71
C LYS A 275 -44.69 20.74 6.02
N ARG A 276 -43.56 20.13 6.41
CA ARG A 276 -42.37 20.85 6.91
C ARG A 276 -41.32 21.17 5.85
N SER A 277 -41.40 20.57 4.66
CA SER A 277 -40.44 20.77 3.57
C SER A 277 -40.90 21.73 2.47
N ARG A 278 -42.19 22.12 2.48
CA ARG A 278 -42.79 23.00 1.47
C ARG A 278 -42.28 24.42 1.46
N LEU A 279 -41.84 24.89 2.61
CA LEU A 279 -41.31 26.22 2.81
C LEU A 279 -40.15 26.05 3.79
N ILE A 280 -38.97 26.55 3.45
CA ILE A 280 -37.76 26.46 4.27
C ILE A 280 -37.25 27.88 4.48
N LEU A 281 -37.19 28.31 5.74
CA LEU A 281 -36.76 29.66 6.09
C LEU A 281 -35.31 29.91 5.68
N PRO A 282 -34.89 31.19 5.53
CA PRO A 282 -33.48 31.53 5.38
C PRO A 282 -32.63 30.87 6.47
N HIS A 283 -31.53 30.23 6.08
CA HIS A 283 -30.67 29.46 7.00
C HIS A 283 -31.39 28.35 7.80
N GLY A 284 -32.59 27.94 7.35
CA GLY A 284 -33.46 26.98 8.01
C GLY A 284 -33.00 25.53 7.81
N ILE A 285 -33.22 24.72 8.85
CA ILE A 285 -32.75 23.33 8.91
C ILE A 285 -33.92 22.35 8.90
N LEU A 286 -33.78 21.33 8.06
CA LEU A 286 -34.62 20.14 8.01
C LEU A 286 -33.82 18.93 8.49
N LEU A 287 -34.06 18.54 9.74
CA LEU A 287 -33.45 17.35 10.34
C LEU A 287 -34.34 16.12 10.13
N PHE A 288 -33.79 15.07 9.55
CA PHE A 288 -34.43 13.76 9.38
C PHE A 288 -33.77 12.78 10.34
N SER A 289 -34.53 12.19 11.27
CA SER A 289 -33.95 11.27 12.25
C SER A 289 -34.84 10.06 12.51
N ASP A 290 -34.21 8.93 12.82
CA ASP A 290 -34.89 7.72 13.31
C ASP A 290 -35.18 7.76 14.82
N ASP A 291 -34.83 8.86 15.49
CA ASP A 291 -35.04 9.09 16.91
C ASP A 291 -36.09 10.19 17.16
N PRO A 292 -37.18 9.89 17.90
CA PRO A 292 -38.28 10.83 18.13
C PRO A 292 -37.93 11.99 19.08
N ARG A 293 -36.76 11.96 19.74
CA ARG A 293 -36.30 13.03 20.65
C ARG A 293 -35.90 14.29 19.89
N PHE A 294 -35.45 14.14 18.65
CA PHE A 294 -35.22 15.27 17.76
C PHE A 294 -36.56 15.89 17.31
N GLN A 295 -36.61 17.21 17.18
CA GLN A 295 -37.77 17.90 16.62
C GLN A 295 -37.72 17.93 15.07
N GLY A 296 -37.38 16.79 14.48
CA GLY A 296 -37.19 16.59 13.04
C GLY A 296 -38.38 15.94 12.33
N ILE A 297 -38.19 15.60 11.06
CA ILE A 297 -39.08 14.75 10.26
C ILE A 297 -38.69 13.29 10.53
N PRO A 298 -39.57 12.46 11.11
CA PRO A 298 -39.25 11.06 11.39
C PRO A 298 -38.95 10.30 10.10
N ILE A 299 -37.80 9.62 10.04
CA ILE A 299 -37.39 8.83 8.88
C ILE A 299 -37.19 7.36 9.26
N PRO A 300 -37.60 6.39 8.41
CA PRO A 300 -37.39 4.98 8.70
C PRO A 300 -35.91 4.66 8.87
N LYS A 301 -35.58 3.89 9.91
CA LYS A 301 -34.22 3.40 10.17
C LYS A 301 -33.57 2.74 8.94
N THR A 302 -34.35 2.01 8.15
CA THR A 302 -33.89 1.33 6.92
C THR A 302 -33.46 2.29 5.80
N PHE A 303 -33.94 3.54 5.82
CA PHE A 303 -33.57 4.54 4.83
C PHE A 303 -32.19 5.14 5.13
N VAL A 304 -31.88 5.37 6.41
CA VAL A 304 -30.65 6.00 6.91
C VAL A 304 -29.64 5.01 7.52
N SER A 305 -29.90 3.70 7.45
CA SER A 305 -29.02 2.66 7.99
C SER A 305 -27.73 2.49 7.20
N GLU A 306 -27.61 3.09 6.03
CA GLU A 306 -26.51 2.90 5.08
C GLU A 306 -25.74 4.19 4.77
N LEU A 307 -25.98 5.28 5.53
CA LEU A 307 -25.15 6.49 5.47
C LEU A 307 -23.67 6.19 5.71
N GLY A 308 -22.79 6.90 5.01
CA GLY A 308 -21.35 6.67 4.95
C GLY A 308 -20.95 5.36 4.25
N THR A 309 -21.75 4.87 3.29
CA THR A 309 -21.45 3.63 2.53
C THR A 309 -21.46 3.78 1.01
N ARG A 310 -21.39 5.02 0.51
CA ARG A 310 -21.40 5.37 -0.93
C ARG A 310 -22.78 5.30 -1.58
N GLU A 311 -23.56 6.36 -1.39
CA GLU A 311 -24.97 6.46 -1.85
C GLU A 311 -25.30 7.86 -2.38
N GLY A 312 -26.20 7.93 -3.36
CA GLY A 312 -26.74 9.20 -3.86
C GLY A 312 -28.01 9.59 -3.11
N PHE A 313 -28.09 10.82 -2.61
CA PHE A 313 -29.28 11.40 -2.02
C PHE A 313 -29.74 12.60 -2.83
N GLN A 314 -31.02 12.60 -3.22
CA GLN A 314 -31.61 13.69 -3.98
C GLN A 314 -32.82 14.28 -3.27
N PHE A 315 -32.83 15.60 -3.16
CA PHE A 315 -33.97 16.39 -2.73
C PHE A 315 -34.23 17.43 -3.82
N GLY A 316 -35.26 17.20 -4.64
CA GLY A 316 -35.58 18.09 -5.76
C GLY A 316 -34.46 18.08 -6.80
N ASN A 317 -33.84 19.23 -7.03
CA ASN A 317 -32.71 19.36 -7.96
C ASN A 317 -31.35 19.26 -7.27
N SER A 318 -31.32 19.19 -5.93
CA SER A 318 -30.11 19.04 -5.15
C SER A 318 -29.73 17.57 -5.03
N PHE A 319 -28.50 17.25 -5.40
CA PHE A 319 -27.93 15.91 -5.32
C PHE A 319 -26.70 15.94 -4.42
N TYR A 320 -26.59 14.96 -3.52
CA TYR A 320 -25.47 14.77 -2.63
C TYR A 320 -24.94 13.34 -2.79
N ASP A 321 -23.63 13.23 -3.03
CA ASP A 321 -22.91 11.95 -3.09
C ASP A 321 -22.29 11.67 -1.72
N ASP A 322 -22.84 10.69 -1.02
CA ASP A 322 -22.33 10.24 0.27
C ASP A 322 -21.03 9.47 0.08
N LEU A 323 -19.99 9.81 0.83
CA LEU A 323 -18.69 9.13 0.74
C LEU A 323 -18.49 8.16 1.91
N PRO A 324 -17.72 7.07 1.74
CA PRO A 324 -17.39 6.17 2.83
C PRO A 324 -16.77 6.89 4.03
N PHE A 325 -17.34 6.70 5.22
CA PHE A 325 -16.86 7.37 6.43
C PHE A 325 -17.17 6.54 7.69
N SER A 326 -16.22 6.52 8.63
CA SER A 326 -16.40 5.89 9.93
C SER A 326 -16.87 6.91 10.96
N PHE A 327 -18.17 6.91 11.25
CA PHE A 327 -18.80 7.78 12.25
C PHE A 327 -18.36 7.47 13.69
N HIS A 328 -17.78 6.30 13.95
CA HIS A 328 -17.27 5.87 15.24
C HIS A 328 -15.77 5.53 15.10
N GLN A 329 -14.93 6.19 15.90
CA GLN A 329 -13.48 6.03 15.86
C GLN A 329 -12.92 6.06 17.29
N GLY A 330 -12.70 4.87 17.86
CA GLY A 330 -12.34 4.72 19.27
C GLY A 330 -13.52 5.04 20.17
N GLU A 331 -13.34 5.96 21.11
CA GLU A 331 -14.42 6.41 22.00
C GLU A 331 -15.20 7.61 21.43
N ASN A 332 -14.79 8.12 20.25
CA ASN A 332 -15.31 9.34 19.66
C ASN A 332 -16.30 9.06 18.53
N PHE A 333 -17.35 9.87 18.48
CA PHE A 333 -18.33 9.92 17.39
C PHE A 333 -18.18 11.21 16.59
N PHE A 334 -18.30 11.09 15.27
CA PHE A 334 -18.15 12.21 14.34
C PHE A 334 -19.31 12.19 13.35
N SER A 335 -19.94 13.34 13.10
CA SER A 335 -20.76 13.58 11.94
C SER A 335 -19.91 13.98 10.73
N ILE A 336 -20.48 13.87 9.54
CA ILE A 336 -19.91 14.42 8.31
C ILE A 336 -20.67 15.70 8.00
N GLN A 337 -19.96 16.79 7.76
CA GLN A 337 -20.57 18.03 7.25
C GLN A 337 -20.02 18.27 5.84
N THR A 338 -20.88 18.75 4.95
CA THR A 338 -20.58 18.98 3.52
C THR A 338 -19.37 19.88 3.31
N ASP A 339 -19.14 20.86 4.18
CA ASP A 339 -18.07 21.85 4.02
C ASP A 339 -16.87 21.65 4.98
N SER A 340 -17.00 20.97 6.14
CA SER A 340 -15.86 20.65 7.05
C SER A 340 -16.23 19.82 8.27
N THR A 341 -15.35 19.00 8.83
CA THR A 341 -15.55 18.39 10.16
C THR A 341 -15.22 19.36 11.32
N SER A 342 -15.95 20.46 11.50
CA SER A 342 -15.70 21.40 12.61
C SER A 342 -16.48 21.01 13.86
N CYS A 343 -15.84 20.89 15.04
CA CYS A 343 -16.53 20.56 16.30
C CYS A 343 -16.04 21.31 17.53
N ARG A 344 -14.80 21.82 17.47
CA ARG A 344 -14.19 22.60 18.55
C ARG A 344 -15.03 23.83 18.86
N ASP A 345 -15.30 24.62 17.83
CA ASP A 345 -15.90 25.93 17.98
C ASP A 345 -17.43 25.87 17.87
N GLN A 346 -18.06 24.74 17.55
CA GLN A 346 -19.51 24.70 17.33
C GLN A 346 -20.35 24.84 18.61
N LEU A 347 -21.49 25.52 18.47
CA LEU A 347 -22.50 25.72 19.50
C LEU A 347 -23.26 24.41 19.81
N ASN A 348 -22.71 23.58 20.70
CA ASN A 348 -23.32 22.32 21.12
C ASN A 348 -24.38 22.54 22.22
N ILE A 349 -25.66 22.40 21.87
CA ILE A 349 -26.77 22.47 22.83
C ILE A 349 -27.14 21.09 23.42
N TRP A 350 -26.87 20.02 22.69
CA TRP A 350 -27.20 18.65 23.09
C TRP A 350 -26.27 18.17 24.22
N LYS A 351 -26.84 17.48 25.21
CA LYS A 351 -26.10 16.98 26.38
C LYS A 351 -26.06 15.46 26.36
N THR A 352 -24.85 14.90 26.29
CA THR A 352 -24.57 13.45 26.29
C THR A 352 -23.29 13.15 27.06
N GLU A 353 -23.12 11.92 27.58
CA GLU A 353 -21.82 11.44 28.10
C GLU A 353 -20.81 11.13 26.99
N GLN A 354 -21.32 10.80 25.81
CA GLN A 354 -20.51 10.43 24.66
C GLN A 354 -19.77 11.64 24.10
N THR A 355 -18.53 11.43 23.66
CA THR A 355 -17.75 12.42 22.93
C THR A 355 -18.20 12.44 21.47
N PHE A 356 -19.17 13.30 21.20
CA PHE A 356 -19.74 13.50 19.87
C PHE A 356 -19.30 14.84 19.28
N CYS A 357 -18.98 14.80 17.99
CA CYS A 357 -18.56 15.92 17.18
C CYS A 357 -19.60 16.08 16.06
N GLY A 358 -20.50 17.05 16.23
CA GLY A 358 -21.56 17.42 15.30
C GLY A 358 -22.58 18.33 15.97
N ASN A 359 -23.48 18.93 15.20
CA ASN A 359 -24.43 19.93 15.70
C ASN A 359 -25.87 19.75 15.18
N PRO A 360 -26.51 18.59 15.41
CA PRO A 360 -27.77 18.26 14.76
C PRO A 360 -28.86 19.28 15.07
N GLY A 361 -29.45 19.84 14.02
CA GLY A 361 -30.53 20.82 14.07
C GLY A 361 -30.08 22.26 14.26
N LEU A 362 -28.77 22.54 14.25
CA LEU A 362 -28.21 23.89 14.32
C LEU A 362 -27.18 24.10 13.19
N PRO A 363 -27.08 25.32 12.63
CA PRO A 363 -26.11 25.57 11.58
C PRO A 363 -24.68 25.33 12.07
N ASN A 364 -23.89 24.63 11.26
CA ASN A 364 -22.50 24.29 11.58
C ASN A 364 -21.58 25.50 11.75
N MET A 365 -21.97 26.65 11.21
CA MET A 365 -21.25 27.92 11.33
C MET A 365 -21.50 28.64 12.66
N LEU A 366 -22.47 28.19 13.47
CA LEU A 366 -22.72 28.80 14.77
C LEU A 366 -21.62 28.42 15.76
N GLU A 367 -20.77 29.40 16.06
CA GLU A 367 -19.66 29.21 16.98
C GLU A 367 -20.05 29.52 18.45
N LYS A 368 -19.43 28.80 19.38
CA LYS A 368 -19.38 29.13 20.80
C LYS A 368 -18.63 30.44 20.96
N ILE A 369 -19.06 31.22 21.94
CA ILE A 369 -18.34 32.43 22.33
C ILE A 369 -16.99 32.00 22.92
N PRO A 370 -15.85 32.48 22.38
CA PRO A 370 -14.53 32.08 22.85
C PRO A 370 -14.34 32.39 24.33
N ALA A 371 -13.82 31.43 25.09
CA ALA A 371 -13.35 31.71 26.45
C ALA A 371 -12.09 32.60 26.38
N LYS A 372 -11.87 33.44 27.41
CA LYS A 372 -10.73 34.38 27.45
C LYS A 372 -9.34 33.71 27.43
N GLU A 373 -9.25 32.40 27.66
CA GLU A 373 -7.99 31.62 27.77
C GLU A 373 -7.99 30.38 26.87
N GLN A 374 -8.40 30.51 25.60
CA GLN A 374 -8.45 29.34 24.70
C GLN A 374 -7.08 29.08 24.04
N ILE A 375 -6.58 27.85 24.11
CA ILE A 375 -5.35 27.41 23.42
C ILE A 375 -5.62 27.33 21.91
N ASN A 376 -4.67 27.81 21.10
CA ASN A 376 -4.81 27.81 19.64
C ASN A 376 -4.84 26.38 19.07
N GLY A 377 -5.51 26.20 17.94
CA GLY A 377 -5.51 24.94 17.21
C GLY A 377 -4.12 24.62 16.64
N CYS A 378 -3.75 23.35 16.59
CA CYS A 378 -2.53 22.90 15.94
C CYS A 378 -2.53 23.27 14.45
N THR A 379 -1.35 23.62 13.95
CA THR A 379 -1.10 23.78 12.52
C THR A 379 -0.60 22.47 11.92
N PRO A 380 -0.93 22.18 10.64
CA PRO A 380 -0.45 20.94 10.01
C PRO A 380 1.09 20.79 10.01
N THR A 381 1.85 21.88 10.00
CA THR A 381 3.34 21.86 9.95
C THR A 381 3.97 21.33 11.23
N GLN A 382 3.30 21.53 12.38
CA GLN A 382 3.81 21.18 13.72
C GLN A 382 3.76 19.68 13.98
N ILE A 383 2.84 18.96 13.32
CA ILE A 383 2.64 17.53 13.53
C ILE A 383 3.51 16.75 12.54
N LYS A 384 4.51 16.04 13.06
CA LYS A 384 5.45 15.24 12.27
C LYS A 384 5.28 13.77 12.54
N LEU A 385 5.30 12.96 11.49
CA LEU A 385 5.42 11.52 11.61
C LEU A 385 6.78 11.18 12.21
N THR A 386 6.80 10.25 13.17
CA THR A 386 8.02 9.76 13.83
C THR A 386 8.20 8.26 13.68
N GLU A 387 7.10 7.50 13.65
CA GLU A 387 7.15 6.05 13.50
C GLU A 387 5.91 5.53 12.76
N PHE A 388 6.11 4.53 11.90
CA PHE A 388 5.05 3.82 11.20
C PHE A 388 5.24 2.31 11.33
N TYR A 389 4.16 1.60 11.67
CA TYR A 389 4.16 0.15 11.72
C TYR A 389 2.93 -0.41 11.01
N PRO A 390 3.09 -1.30 10.02
CA PRO A 390 1.97 -1.85 9.25
C PRO A 390 1.09 -2.86 10.01
N GLY A 391 1.47 -3.22 11.25
CA GLY A 391 0.70 -4.17 12.05
C GLY A 391 0.98 -5.63 11.72
N ASN A 392 0.68 -6.52 12.65
CA ASN A 392 0.61 -7.96 12.43
C ASN A 392 -0.84 -8.40 12.20
N HIS A 393 -1.00 -9.56 11.57
CA HIS A 393 -2.31 -10.17 11.32
C HIS A 393 -2.76 -11.00 12.51
N LYS A 394 -4.09 -11.19 12.66
CA LYS A 394 -4.70 -11.95 13.76
C LYS A 394 -4.27 -13.42 13.82
N GLU A 395 -3.73 -13.96 12.71
CA GLU A 395 -3.19 -15.32 12.61
C GLU A 395 -1.78 -15.47 13.22
N THR A 396 -1.15 -14.37 13.64
CA THR A 396 0.20 -14.39 14.24
C THR A 396 0.12 -14.60 15.76
N ASN A 397 1.19 -15.13 16.35
CA ASN A 397 1.29 -15.34 17.81
C ASN A 397 1.25 -14.03 18.63
N PHE A 398 1.44 -12.88 17.98
CA PHE A 398 1.43 -11.56 18.61
C PHE A 398 0.82 -10.52 17.65
N PRO A 399 -0.52 -10.39 17.64
CA PRO A 399 -1.25 -9.52 16.70
C PRO A 399 -1.22 -8.06 17.18
N LEU A 400 -0.05 -7.41 17.05
CA LEU A 400 0.09 -5.99 17.32
C LEU A 400 -0.60 -5.18 16.20
N PRO A 401 -1.47 -4.20 16.52
CA PRO A 401 -2.17 -3.43 15.50
C PRO A 401 -1.22 -2.52 14.72
N ALA A 402 -1.63 -2.16 13.51
CA ALA A 402 -0.96 -1.13 12.73
C ALA A 402 -1.08 0.22 13.43
N PHE A 403 -0.05 1.05 13.31
CA PHE A 403 -0.07 2.40 13.85
C PHE A 403 0.71 3.42 13.03
N PHE A 404 0.28 4.67 13.14
CA PHE A 404 1.04 5.86 12.81
C PHE A 404 1.28 6.65 14.07
N GLU A 405 2.48 7.17 14.20
CA GLU A 405 2.86 7.97 15.34
C GLU A 405 3.25 9.37 14.90
N PHE A 406 2.66 10.35 15.57
CA PHE A 406 2.92 11.74 15.31
C PHE A 406 3.39 12.46 16.56
N GLN A 407 4.37 13.33 16.39
CA GLN A 407 4.90 14.19 17.43
C GLN A 407 4.56 15.65 17.15
N ASN A 408 4.24 16.41 18.20
CA ASN A 408 4.16 17.86 18.13
C ASN A 408 5.55 18.48 18.26
N GLN A 409 6.09 19.04 17.17
CA GLN A 409 7.37 19.77 17.18
C GLN A 409 7.19 21.29 17.33
N GLY A 410 5.96 21.76 17.58
CA GLY A 410 5.64 23.16 17.84
C GLY A 410 5.31 23.43 19.31
N ASP A 411 4.70 24.59 19.56
CA ASP A 411 4.15 24.95 20.87
C ASP A 411 2.90 24.09 21.22
N ASP A 412 2.48 24.14 22.49
CA ASP A 412 1.25 23.50 22.95
C ASP A 412 0.05 23.93 22.11
N CYS A 413 -0.69 22.95 21.59
CA CYS A 413 -1.79 23.20 20.66
C CYS A 413 -2.93 22.19 20.81
N ASP A 414 -4.11 22.58 20.36
CA ASP A 414 -5.29 21.71 20.36
C ASP A 414 -5.40 20.91 19.05
N VAL A 415 -5.20 19.59 19.15
CA VAL A 415 -5.21 18.68 17.99
C VAL A 415 -6.61 18.45 17.43
N SER A 416 -7.67 18.81 18.14
CA SER A 416 -9.05 18.69 17.64
C SER A 416 -9.31 19.52 16.38
N SER A 417 -8.43 20.48 16.08
CA SER A 417 -8.43 21.31 14.88
C SER A 417 -7.94 20.61 13.59
N LEU A 418 -7.37 19.40 13.68
CA LEU A 418 -6.75 18.70 12.56
C LEU A 418 -7.54 17.47 12.10
N ASN A 419 -7.42 17.19 10.80
CA ASN A 419 -7.82 15.97 10.12
C ASN A 419 -6.58 15.25 9.60
N TRP A 420 -6.61 13.92 9.65
CA TRP A 420 -5.70 13.05 8.94
C TRP A 420 -6.44 12.39 7.78
N ILE A 421 -5.93 12.52 6.57
CA ILE A 421 -6.56 11.97 5.36
C ILE A 421 -5.63 10.89 4.81
N LEU A 422 -6.13 9.66 4.74
CA LEU A 422 -5.40 8.49 4.24
C LEU A 422 -6.29 7.80 3.19
N ASP A 423 -5.74 7.57 1.99
CA ASP A 423 -6.47 6.98 0.85
C ASP A 423 -7.82 7.66 0.54
N GLY A 424 -7.87 8.99 0.72
CA GLY A 424 -9.07 9.81 0.55
C GLY A 424 -10.09 9.75 1.70
N ALA A 425 -9.92 8.84 2.67
CA ALA A 425 -10.76 8.77 3.85
C ALA A 425 -10.31 9.78 4.92
N ILE A 426 -11.27 10.43 5.57
CA ILE A 426 -11.02 11.48 6.57
C ILE A 426 -11.10 10.90 7.99
N TYR A 427 -10.05 11.10 8.77
CA TYR A 427 -9.90 10.71 10.16
C TYR A 427 -9.65 11.95 11.02
N PRO A 428 -10.68 12.53 11.65
CA PRO A 428 -10.52 13.70 12.52
C PRO A 428 -9.71 13.33 13.77
N PHE A 429 -8.68 14.10 14.16
CA PHE A 429 -7.80 13.76 15.29
C PHE A 429 -8.57 13.50 16.61
N SER A 430 -9.42 14.45 17.01
CA SER A 430 -10.28 14.34 18.20
C SER A 430 -11.66 14.96 17.99
N ALA A 431 -12.66 14.50 18.76
CA ALA A 431 -14.03 15.04 18.75
C ALA A 431 -14.21 16.25 19.68
N LYS A 432 -13.38 16.35 20.73
CA LYS A 432 -13.37 17.44 21.70
C LYS A 432 -11.99 18.10 21.74
N GLU A 433 -11.92 19.27 22.35
CA GLU A 433 -10.65 19.94 22.62
C GLU A 433 -9.69 18.98 23.35
N GLU A 434 -8.48 18.89 22.82
CA GLU A 434 -7.45 18.00 23.31
C GLU A 434 -6.08 18.65 23.10
N ILE A 435 -5.43 18.97 24.20
CA ILE A 435 -4.14 19.67 24.17
C ILE A 435 -3.01 18.67 24.03
N LEU A 436 -2.25 18.80 22.96
CA LEU A 436 -0.99 18.08 22.76
C LEU A 436 0.15 19.05 23.07
N LYS A 437 0.95 18.74 24.09
CA LYS A 437 2.05 19.61 24.49
C LYS A 437 3.21 19.53 23.50
N GLN A 438 4.13 20.46 23.60
CA GLN A 438 5.40 20.39 22.87
C GLN A 438 6.13 19.06 23.15
N GLU A 439 6.64 18.43 22.09
CA GLU A 439 7.27 17.09 22.05
C GLU A 439 6.37 15.90 22.43
N ASP A 440 5.12 16.12 22.84
CA ASP A 440 4.18 15.03 23.13
C ASP A 440 3.81 14.27 21.85
N ILE A 441 3.46 13.01 22.04
CA ILE A 441 3.18 12.05 20.98
C ILE A 441 1.71 11.65 21.01
N ILE A 442 1.12 11.65 19.83
CA ILE A 442 -0.20 11.09 19.56
C ILE A 442 -0.06 9.91 18.61
N LEU A 443 -0.82 8.86 18.91
CA LEU A 443 -0.70 7.61 18.20
C LEU A 443 -2.04 7.21 17.59
N PHE A 444 -2.05 6.96 16.29
CA PHE A 444 -3.21 6.44 15.57
C PHE A 444 -3.10 4.95 15.36
N THR A 445 -3.93 4.18 16.04
CA THR A 445 -3.94 2.72 15.97
C THR A 445 -5.15 2.21 15.20
N ARG A 446 -4.99 1.11 14.46
CA ARG A 446 -6.12 0.51 13.74
C ARG A 446 -7.20 -0.05 14.68
N GLU A 447 -6.76 -0.69 15.76
CA GLU A 447 -7.58 -1.31 16.79
C GLU A 447 -7.02 -0.91 18.15
N ARG A 448 -7.87 -0.92 19.19
CA ARG A 448 -7.48 -0.56 20.56
C ARG A 448 -6.35 -1.48 21.06
N TRP A 449 -5.26 -0.89 21.55
CA TRP A 449 -4.16 -1.62 22.16
C TRP A 449 -3.92 -1.19 23.60
N LEU A 450 -4.40 -2.01 24.55
CA LEU A 450 -4.16 -1.80 25.98
C LEU A 450 -2.70 -2.15 26.32
N GLY A 451 -1.80 -1.19 26.17
CA GLY A 451 -0.40 -1.40 26.53
C GLY A 451 0.47 -0.17 26.62
N TRP A 452 0.03 0.98 26.09
CA TRP A 452 0.90 2.15 25.95
C TRP A 452 0.36 3.34 26.77
N ASN A 453 1.24 4.04 27.50
CA ASN A 453 0.89 5.23 28.29
C ASN A 453 0.89 6.50 27.42
N PHE A 454 0.35 6.45 26.20
CA PHE A 454 0.32 7.58 25.26
C PHE A 454 -1.12 7.99 24.93
N LEU A 455 -1.28 9.14 24.25
CA LEU A 455 -2.56 9.55 23.68
C LEU A 455 -2.88 8.68 22.45
N GLU A 456 -3.37 7.47 22.70
CA GLU A 456 -3.83 6.56 21.65
C GLU A 456 -5.20 7.00 21.12
N ARG A 457 -5.35 7.02 19.80
CA ARG A 457 -6.62 7.24 19.10
C ARG A 457 -6.84 6.11 18.11
N VAL A 458 -7.90 5.34 18.34
CA VAL A 458 -8.28 4.28 17.41
C VAL A 458 -8.89 4.90 16.17
N LYS A 459 -8.25 4.67 15.02
CA LYS A 459 -8.66 5.09 13.69
C LYS A 459 -8.80 3.84 12.82
N PRO A 460 -10.00 3.49 12.33
CA PRO A 460 -10.22 2.25 11.59
C PRO A 460 -9.72 2.39 10.13
N PHE A 461 -8.41 2.59 9.95
CA PHE A 461 -7.76 2.65 8.65
C PHE A 461 -7.37 1.27 8.15
N SER A 462 -7.20 1.16 6.83
CA SER A 462 -6.80 -0.07 6.16
C SER A 462 -5.36 0.06 5.64
N ILE A 463 -4.54 -0.98 5.81
CA ILE A 463 -3.19 -1.07 5.25
C ILE A 463 -3.04 -2.47 4.64
N PRO A 464 -2.36 -2.59 3.48
CA PRO A 464 -1.99 -3.89 2.93
C PRO A 464 -1.30 -4.81 3.94
N LYS A 465 -1.51 -6.12 3.80
CA LYS A 465 -0.94 -7.11 4.73
C LYS A 465 0.58 -7.05 4.85
N VAL A 466 1.23 -6.70 3.75
CA VAL A 466 2.67 -6.51 3.62
C VAL A 466 2.86 -5.10 3.10
N SER A 467 3.52 -4.25 3.88
CA SER A 467 3.93 -2.92 3.47
C SER A 467 5.42 -2.75 3.70
N PHE A 468 6.10 -2.16 2.72
CA PHE A 468 7.52 -1.81 2.78
C PHE A 468 7.73 -0.29 2.84
N GLN A 469 6.64 0.47 2.74
CA GLN A 469 6.64 1.92 2.66
C GLN A 469 5.54 2.47 3.55
N ILE A 470 5.74 3.70 4.03
CA ILE A 470 4.70 4.47 4.68
C ILE A 470 3.73 4.90 3.58
N PRO A 471 2.40 4.73 3.71
CA PRO A 471 1.47 5.21 2.69
C PRO A 471 1.41 6.73 2.67
N ASN A 472 1.04 7.30 1.53
CA ASN A 472 0.84 8.73 1.39
C ASN A 472 -0.36 9.16 2.25
N PHE A 473 -0.23 10.27 2.97
CA PHE A 473 -1.34 10.85 3.72
C PHE A 473 -1.24 12.37 3.75
N VAL A 474 -2.31 13.02 4.21
CA VAL A 474 -2.38 14.48 4.34
C VAL A 474 -2.81 14.83 5.76
N ILE A 475 -2.14 15.80 6.37
CA ILE A 475 -2.65 16.47 7.58
C ILE A 475 -3.29 17.78 7.13
N GLN A 476 -4.55 17.99 7.49
CA GLN A 476 -5.33 19.15 7.07
C GLN A 476 -5.94 19.86 8.28
N ASN A 477 -5.86 21.18 8.31
CA ASN A 477 -6.63 22.00 9.23
C ASN A 477 -8.11 21.98 8.84
N ARG A 478 -8.97 21.64 9.79
CA ARG A 478 -10.42 21.47 9.55
C ARG A 478 -11.10 22.74 9.06
N LYS A 479 -10.73 23.89 9.63
CA LYS A 479 -11.36 25.21 9.41
C LYS A 479 -10.76 25.91 8.19
N SER A 480 -9.44 26.10 8.16
CA SER A 480 -8.78 26.84 7.07
C SER A 480 -8.59 26.01 5.80
N LYS A 481 -8.72 24.67 5.89
CA LYS A 481 -8.43 23.70 4.81
C LYS A 481 -6.97 23.67 4.36
N GLU A 482 -6.09 24.41 5.03
CA GLU A 482 -4.64 24.31 4.85
C GLU A 482 -4.20 22.86 5.08
N SER A 483 -3.36 22.34 4.19
CA SER A 483 -2.98 20.93 4.23
C SER A 483 -1.52 20.73 3.88
N ILE A 484 -0.93 19.69 4.47
CA ILE A 484 0.45 19.27 4.20
C ILE A 484 0.43 17.79 3.84
N PRO A 485 0.84 17.44 2.62
CA PRO A 485 1.01 16.05 2.25
C PRO A 485 2.29 15.49 2.85
N TYR A 486 2.24 14.21 3.23
CA TYR A 486 3.39 13.37 3.47
C TYR A 486 3.57 12.47 2.26
N GLU A 487 4.66 12.70 1.53
CA GLU A 487 5.04 11.92 0.36
C GLU A 487 6.35 11.16 0.66
N PRO A 488 6.29 9.85 0.91
CA PRO A 488 7.48 9.02 1.10
C PRO A 488 8.27 8.94 -0.22
N ASN A 489 9.55 8.61 -0.13
CA ASN A 489 10.34 8.36 -1.34
C ASN A 489 9.90 7.03 -2.00
N ALA A 490 9.31 7.12 -3.19
CA ALA A 490 8.82 5.95 -3.94
C ALA A 490 9.90 4.90 -4.24
N ASN A 491 11.17 5.30 -4.28
CA ASN A 491 12.31 4.40 -4.51
C ASN A 491 12.85 3.77 -3.24
N ARG A 492 12.33 4.10 -2.05
CA ARG A 492 12.84 3.62 -0.77
C ARG A 492 11.93 2.56 -0.17
N PHE A 493 12.48 1.38 0.12
CA PHE A 493 11.77 0.24 0.68
C PHE A 493 12.41 -0.19 2.00
N HIS A 494 11.60 -0.54 2.98
CA HIS A 494 12.03 -0.98 4.30
C HIS A 494 11.60 -2.42 4.51
N LEU A 495 12.56 -3.31 4.75
CA LEU A 495 12.30 -4.74 4.92
C LEU A 495 11.90 -5.01 6.38
N LEU A 496 10.63 -4.75 6.68
CA LEU A 496 10.05 -4.81 8.03
C LEU A 496 9.70 -6.23 8.50
N ARG A 497 9.60 -7.14 7.54
CA ARG A 497 9.00 -8.46 7.71
C ARG A 497 10.07 -9.55 7.71
N LYS A 498 10.03 -10.36 8.76
CA LYS A 498 10.86 -11.56 8.90
C LYS A 498 9.95 -12.78 9.04
N GLY A 499 10.03 -13.69 8.08
CA GLY A 499 9.04 -14.76 7.92
C GLY A 499 7.62 -14.19 7.83
N ASN A 500 6.68 -14.70 8.63
CA ASN A 500 5.27 -14.28 8.55
C ASN A 500 4.87 -13.10 9.45
N GLN A 501 5.84 -12.36 10.02
CA GLN A 501 5.55 -11.29 10.98
C GLN A 501 6.32 -10.01 10.63
N ASN A 502 5.63 -8.87 10.75
CA ASN A 502 6.25 -7.55 10.73
C ASN A 502 6.84 -7.32 12.12
N ILE A 503 8.16 -7.37 12.23
CA ILE A 503 8.86 -7.30 13.51
C ILE A 503 9.61 -5.98 13.70
N ILE A 504 9.67 -5.14 12.66
CA ILE A 504 10.36 -3.85 12.67
C ILE A 504 9.39 -2.78 12.15
N SER A 505 9.44 -1.57 12.70
CA SER A 505 8.74 -0.38 12.18
C SER A 505 9.65 0.46 11.30
N ILE A 506 9.07 1.44 10.60
CA ILE A 506 9.82 2.51 9.96
C ILE A 506 9.92 3.66 10.97
N TYR A 507 11.14 4.03 11.31
CA TYR A 507 11.47 5.20 12.10
C TYR A 507 11.80 6.37 11.16
N THR A 508 11.34 7.58 11.49
CA THR A 508 11.54 8.77 10.66
C THR A 508 12.15 9.93 11.46
N ASP A 509 13.42 10.23 11.19
CA ASP A 509 14.16 11.37 11.75
C ASP A 509 15.02 12.03 10.65
N GLY A 510 14.36 12.76 9.76
CA GLY A 510 14.94 13.30 8.52
C GLY A 510 15.20 12.24 7.43
N LEU A 511 15.40 10.97 7.81
CA LEU A 511 15.50 9.81 6.93
C LEU A 511 14.57 8.69 7.42
N GLU A 512 13.91 8.00 6.49
CA GLU A 512 13.12 6.81 6.77
C GLU A 512 14.06 5.60 6.83
N ILE A 513 14.04 4.86 7.94
CA ILE A 513 14.88 3.69 8.16
C ILE A 513 14.14 2.61 8.97
N PRO A 514 14.51 1.32 8.86
CA PRO A 514 14.05 0.30 9.79
C PRO A 514 14.47 0.68 11.22
N HIS A 515 13.55 0.55 12.15
CA HIS A 515 13.74 0.99 13.53
C HIS A 515 14.95 0.30 14.19
N PRO A 516 15.87 1.06 14.80
CA PRO A 516 17.05 0.50 15.44
C PRO A 516 16.72 -0.21 16.75
N LYS A 517 17.45 -1.28 17.05
CA LYS A 517 17.26 -2.04 18.28
C LYS A 517 17.57 -1.24 19.56
N SER A 518 18.57 -0.35 19.54
CA SER A 518 19.04 0.36 20.74
C SER A 518 17.94 1.17 21.45
N ASN A 519 16.97 1.67 20.68
CA ASN A 519 15.93 2.57 21.18
C ASN A 519 14.55 1.91 21.19
N SER A 520 14.46 0.63 20.79
CA SER A 520 13.20 -0.12 20.78
C SER A 520 12.65 -0.29 22.20
N ASP A 521 11.34 -0.39 22.38
CA ASP A 521 10.74 -0.63 23.70
C ASP A 521 11.17 -1.99 24.26
N GLU A 522 11.72 -2.00 25.48
CA GLU A 522 12.29 -3.20 26.10
C GLU A 522 11.27 -4.34 26.22
N ASN A 523 9.99 -4.04 26.45
CA ASN A 523 8.96 -5.09 26.59
C ASN A 523 8.65 -5.73 25.23
N LEU A 524 8.63 -4.93 24.16
CA LEU A 524 8.41 -5.42 22.80
C LEU A 524 9.63 -6.16 22.25
N GLN A 525 10.84 -5.71 22.61
CA GLN A 525 12.09 -6.39 22.26
C GLN A 525 12.16 -7.83 22.76
N VAL A 526 11.61 -8.13 23.95
CA VAL A 526 11.54 -9.51 24.49
C VAL A 526 10.78 -10.46 23.56
N PHE A 527 9.81 -9.93 22.81
CA PHE A 527 9.04 -10.68 21.81
C PHE A 527 9.64 -10.59 20.39
N GLY A 528 10.82 -9.99 20.24
CA GLY A 528 11.55 -9.86 18.98
C GLY A 528 11.19 -8.63 18.15
N PHE A 529 10.35 -7.73 18.67
CA PHE A 529 9.96 -6.51 17.97
C PHE A 529 10.97 -5.38 18.17
N GLN A 530 11.23 -4.64 17.09
CA GLN A 530 12.00 -3.42 17.09
C GLN A 530 11.08 -2.26 16.73
N LEU A 531 10.41 -1.75 17.76
CA LEU A 531 9.40 -0.70 17.71
C LEU A 531 9.57 0.12 18.99
N SER A 532 9.39 1.44 18.98
CA SER A 532 9.41 2.25 20.21
C SER A 532 8.32 3.31 20.23
N PRO A 533 7.05 2.89 20.24
CA PRO A 533 5.98 3.85 20.35
C PRO A 533 6.18 4.71 21.60
N GLY A 534 6.13 6.02 21.40
CA GLY A 534 6.16 7.09 22.36
C GLY A 534 7.53 7.37 23.01
N LYS A 535 8.63 6.85 22.47
CA LYS A 535 10.00 7.13 22.93
C LYS A 535 10.89 7.54 21.75
N HIS A 536 11.14 8.83 21.60
CA HIS A 536 12.12 9.34 20.63
C HIS A 536 13.36 9.87 21.32
N GLN A 537 14.44 9.10 21.18
CA GLN A 537 15.78 9.60 21.42
C GLN A 537 16.49 9.65 20.07
N LYS A 538 17.24 10.73 19.82
CA LYS A 538 18.10 10.81 18.63
C LYS A 538 18.98 9.57 18.59
N THR A 539 18.82 8.79 17.52
CA THR A 539 19.52 7.52 17.38
C THR A 539 20.73 7.71 16.49
N GLU A 540 21.89 7.22 16.92
CA GLU A 540 23.04 7.12 16.04
C GLU A 540 22.83 5.95 15.07
N ILE A 541 22.72 6.27 13.77
CA ILE A 541 22.49 5.27 12.74
C ILE A 541 23.81 4.57 12.40
N HIS A 542 23.93 3.29 12.75
CA HIS A 542 25.09 2.49 12.40
C HIS A 542 24.88 1.77 11.07
N TRP A 543 25.54 2.24 10.01
CA TRP A 543 25.52 1.64 8.67
C TRP A 543 26.55 0.53 8.54
N ILE A 544 26.10 -0.66 8.17
CA ILE A 544 26.97 -1.83 8.00
C ILE A 544 27.18 -2.18 6.53
N GLY A 545 28.32 -2.79 6.23
CA GLY A 545 28.59 -3.37 4.92
C GLY A 545 28.11 -4.82 4.83
N SER A 546 27.90 -5.30 3.61
CA SER A 546 27.55 -6.67 3.28
C SER A 546 28.49 -7.23 2.22
N LYS A 547 28.48 -8.56 2.06
CA LYS A 547 29.12 -9.25 0.94
C LYS A 547 28.09 -10.15 0.28
N LEU A 548 27.81 -9.98 -1.01
CA LEU A 548 26.94 -10.89 -1.74
C LEU A 548 27.59 -12.28 -1.78
N LEU A 549 26.95 -13.25 -1.15
CA LEU A 549 27.48 -14.61 -1.03
C LEU A 549 26.86 -15.53 -2.05
N GLU A 550 25.56 -15.43 -2.28
CA GLU A 550 24.82 -16.37 -3.11
C GLU A 550 23.62 -15.68 -3.76
N PHE A 551 23.30 -16.11 -4.97
CA PHE A 551 22.15 -15.60 -5.71
C PHE A 551 21.48 -16.72 -6.53
N ALA A 552 20.15 -16.70 -6.57
CA ALA A 552 19.33 -17.59 -7.39
C ALA A 552 18.08 -16.86 -7.93
N LYS A 553 17.82 -16.99 -9.23
CA LYS A 553 16.61 -16.44 -9.89
C LYS A 553 15.43 -17.42 -9.94
N ASN A 554 15.66 -18.73 -10.07
CA ASN A 554 14.61 -19.73 -10.30
C ASN A 554 14.90 -21.07 -9.61
N PRO A 555 13.86 -21.88 -9.28
CA PRO A 555 12.42 -21.52 -9.26
C PRO A 555 12.01 -20.78 -7.97
N TYR A 556 12.85 -20.81 -6.94
CA TYR A 556 12.66 -20.10 -5.68
C TYR A 556 13.70 -18.98 -5.58
N PRO A 557 13.40 -17.75 -6.02
CA PRO A 557 14.41 -16.70 -6.06
C PRO A 557 14.84 -16.25 -4.66
N PHE A 558 16.13 -16.04 -4.49
CA PHE A 558 16.72 -15.45 -3.28
C PHE A 558 18.13 -14.90 -3.55
N PHE A 559 18.63 -14.12 -2.59
CA PHE A 559 20.05 -13.90 -2.43
C PHE A 559 20.44 -13.85 -0.96
N ASP A 560 21.72 -14.09 -0.68
CA ASP A 560 22.29 -14.07 0.66
C ASP A 560 23.41 -13.04 0.80
N PHE A 561 23.37 -12.28 1.89
CA PHE A 561 24.46 -11.41 2.31
C PHE A 561 25.21 -11.98 3.50
N GLY A 562 26.54 -11.86 3.44
CA GLY A 562 27.49 -12.14 4.51
C GLY A 562 27.85 -10.87 5.29
N PHE A 563 28.09 -11.04 6.59
CA PHE A 563 28.38 -9.96 7.56
C PHE A 563 29.42 -10.37 8.60
N LEU A 564 30.04 -9.39 9.28
CA LEU A 564 30.94 -9.70 10.39
C LEU A 564 30.08 -10.11 11.59
N GLU A 565 30.49 -11.16 12.31
CA GLU A 565 29.70 -11.81 13.37
C GLU A 565 29.33 -10.90 14.54
N LEU A 566 30.05 -9.80 14.76
CA LEU A 566 29.81 -8.90 15.89
C LEU A 566 29.19 -7.56 15.49
N GLU A 567 29.00 -7.31 14.19
CA GLU A 567 28.36 -6.08 13.71
C GLU A 567 26.85 -6.13 13.90
N GLU A 568 26.24 -5.01 14.22
CA GLU A 568 24.79 -4.88 14.35
C GLU A 568 24.39 -3.49 13.85
N GLY A 569 23.42 -3.39 12.96
CA GLY A 569 23.05 -2.11 12.36
C GLY A 569 22.19 -2.23 11.12
N ILE A 570 22.11 -1.13 10.39
CA ILE A 570 21.29 -0.98 9.18
C ILE A 570 22.13 -1.29 7.96
N GLY A 571 21.71 -2.30 7.21
CA GLY A 571 22.24 -2.60 5.89
C GLY A 571 21.35 -2.00 4.81
N ALA A 572 21.95 -1.72 3.66
CA ALA A 572 21.22 -1.27 2.48
C ALA A 572 21.82 -1.86 1.20
N PHE A 573 20.95 -2.08 0.22
CA PHE A 573 21.33 -2.39 -1.14
C PHE A 573 20.42 -1.63 -2.11
N GLN A 574 20.92 -1.41 -3.31
CA GLN A 574 20.23 -0.69 -4.38
C GLN A 574 20.19 -1.56 -5.64
N THR A 575 19.07 -1.55 -6.35
CA THR A 575 18.90 -2.22 -7.64
C THR A 575 19.22 -1.29 -8.81
N GLU A 576 19.32 -1.83 -10.03
CA GLU A 576 19.63 -1.07 -11.25
C GLU A 576 18.67 0.11 -11.53
N ASP A 577 17.40 -0.02 -11.13
CA ASP A 577 16.36 1.00 -11.25
C ASP A 577 16.40 2.03 -10.10
N GLN A 578 17.52 2.08 -9.36
CA GLN A 578 17.78 2.99 -8.26
C GLN A 578 16.87 2.82 -7.04
N LYS A 579 16.13 1.72 -6.92
CA LYS A 579 15.37 1.42 -5.70
C LYS A 579 16.30 0.99 -4.58
N GLU A 580 16.18 1.63 -3.43
CA GLU A 580 16.94 1.41 -2.21
C GLU A 580 16.14 0.52 -1.25
N TYR A 581 16.81 -0.49 -0.68
CA TYR A 581 16.22 -1.43 0.26
C TYR A 581 16.99 -1.42 1.56
N PHE A 582 16.32 -1.07 2.64
CA PHE A 582 16.89 -0.96 3.98
C PHE A 582 16.43 -2.11 4.86
N TYR A 583 17.35 -2.72 5.60
CA TYR A 583 17.06 -3.83 6.50
C TYR A 583 17.92 -3.76 7.76
N TRP A 584 17.46 -4.43 8.83
CA TRP A 584 18.21 -4.54 10.07
C TRP A 584 19.03 -5.83 10.11
N LYS A 585 20.30 -5.75 10.53
CA LYS A 585 21.15 -6.92 10.77
C LYS A 585 21.39 -7.12 12.27
N PRO A 586 20.89 -8.22 12.86
CA PRO A 586 21.17 -8.57 14.24
C PRO A 586 22.64 -8.96 14.46
N ARG A 587 23.15 -8.68 15.67
CA ARG A 587 24.55 -8.95 16.06
C ARG A 587 25.01 -10.36 15.68
N ALA A 588 24.37 -11.40 16.22
CA ALA A 588 24.82 -12.79 16.15
C ALA A 588 24.61 -13.51 14.80
N LEU A 589 24.20 -12.82 13.73
CA LEU A 589 23.98 -13.44 12.43
C LEU A 589 25.13 -13.14 11.46
N LYS A 590 25.75 -14.18 10.89
CA LYS A 590 26.77 -14.05 9.82
C LYS A 590 26.14 -13.93 8.44
N LEU A 591 24.90 -14.36 8.30
CA LEU A 591 24.21 -14.47 7.02
C LEU A 591 22.76 -14.00 7.17
N LEU A 592 22.28 -13.24 6.18
CA LEU A 592 20.86 -12.91 6.02
C LEU A 592 20.41 -13.27 4.61
N SER A 593 19.24 -13.90 4.53
CA SER A 593 18.59 -14.30 3.29
C SER A 593 17.44 -13.38 2.93
N PHE A 594 17.29 -13.10 1.64
CA PHE A 594 16.26 -12.21 1.10
C PHE A 594 15.50 -12.92 -0.03
N ALA A 595 14.18 -12.96 0.05
CA ALA A 595 13.31 -13.62 -0.94
C ALA A 595 11.91 -12.99 -0.97
N TYR A 596 11.05 -13.36 -1.92
CA TYR A 596 9.65 -12.90 -1.94
C TYR A 596 8.84 -13.38 -0.71
N GLY A 597 9.16 -14.57 -0.23
CA GLY A 597 8.54 -15.17 0.95
C GLY A 597 9.11 -16.55 1.25
N PRO A 598 8.62 -17.21 2.31
CA PRO A 598 9.07 -18.52 2.70
C PRO A 598 8.76 -19.55 1.60
N SER A 599 9.68 -20.48 1.40
CA SER A 599 9.53 -21.60 0.47
C SER A 599 10.16 -22.86 1.06
N VAL A 600 9.90 -24.01 0.45
CA VAL A 600 10.53 -25.27 0.84
C VAL A 600 12.05 -25.16 0.84
N CYS A 601 12.61 -24.39 -0.10
CA CYS A 601 14.05 -24.24 -0.27
C CYS A 601 14.62 -23.10 0.58
N ASN A 602 13.92 -21.98 0.73
CA ASN A 602 14.47 -20.80 1.39
C ASN A 602 14.17 -20.73 2.90
N GLY A 603 13.34 -21.65 3.41
CA GLY A 603 12.94 -21.69 4.81
C GLY A 603 12.08 -20.50 5.23
N GLU A 604 11.89 -20.34 6.55
CA GLU A 604 11.02 -19.29 7.11
C GLU A 604 11.80 -18.06 7.61
N ASN A 605 13.11 -18.18 7.81
CA ASN A 605 13.94 -17.16 8.46
C ASN A 605 14.59 -16.21 7.45
N LEU A 606 13.79 -15.48 6.70
CA LEU A 606 14.24 -14.56 5.65
C LEU A 606 13.55 -13.19 5.71
N TYR A 607 14.20 -12.18 5.11
CA TYR A 607 13.59 -10.89 4.84
C TYR A 607 12.76 -10.96 3.55
N HIS A 608 11.52 -10.50 3.64
CA HIS A 608 10.64 -10.45 2.47
C HIS A 608 11.03 -9.28 1.56
N LEU A 609 11.00 -9.51 0.26
CA LEU A 609 11.17 -8.50 -0.78
C LEU A 609 9.82 -8.20 -1.46
N PRO A 610 9.62 -7.00 -2.03
CA PRO A 610 8.42 -6.68 -2.78
C PRO A 610 8.15 -7.65 -3.93
N ALA A 611 6.87 -7.78 -4.28
CA ALA A 611 6.47 -8.52 -5.48
C ALA A 611 7.18 -7.94 -6.72
N GLY A 612 7.68 -8.81 -7.59
CA GLY A 612 8.36 -8.39 -8.81
C GLY A 612 9.81 -7.92 -8.63
N PHE A 613 10.40 -8.02 -7.42
CA PHE A 613 11.82 -7.72 -7.21
C PHE A 613 12.73 -8.51 -8.17
N PHE A 614 12.52 -9.83 -8.24
CA PHE A 614 13.24 -10.74 -9.15
C PHE A 614 12.59 -10.78 -10.54
N SER A 615 12.22 -9.63 -11.09
CA SER A 615 11.71 -9.54 -12.46
C SER A 615 12.79 -9.92 -13.48
N ASP A 616 12.39 -10.07 -14.76
CA ASP A 616 13.35 -10.35 -15.83
C ASP A 616 14.37 -9.25 -16.05
N GLN A 617 14.12 -8.05 -15.52
CA GLN A 617 15.03 -6.91 -15.59
C GLN A 617 16.06 -6.90 -14.44
N PHE A 618 16.01 -7.82 -13.48
CA PHE A 618 16.96 -7.80 -12.36
C PHE A 618 18.39 -8.22 -12.78
N ASN A 619 19.26 -7.26 -13.15
CA ASN A 619 20.62 -7.53 -13.67
C ASN A 619 21.79 -7.04 -12.80
N SER A 620 21.53 -6.19 -11.80
CA SER A 620 22.56 -5.75 -10.87
C SER A 620 22.09 -5.40 -9.47
N LEU A 621 23.04 -5.43 -8.54
CA LEU A 621 22.89 -5.00 -7.15
C LEU A 621 24.08 -4.16 -6.73
N THR A 622 23.84 -2.99 -6.18
CA THR A 622 24.86 -2.15 -5.54
C THR A 622 24.71 -2.21 -4.03
N TYR A 623 25.79 -2.45 -3.30
CA TYR A 623 25.80 -2.49 -1.85
C TYR A 623 27.14 -2.00 -1.29
N LYS A 624 27.18 -1.67 0.00
CA LYS A 624 28.41 -1.28 0.68
C LYS A 624 29.18 -2.54 1.08
N ASP A 625 30.43 -2.67 0.67
CA ASP A 625 31.26 -3.84 0.97
C ASP A 625 31.60 -3.97 2.45
N GLN A 626 31.50 -5.19 2.96
CA GLN A 626 31.74 -5.55 4.36
C GLN A 626 33.15 -5.20 4.86
N VAL A 627 34.19 -5.29 4.02
CA VAL A 627 35.58 -5.14 4.46
C VAL A 627 36.12 -3.75 4.16
N THR A 628 35.92 -3.30 2.92
CA THR A 628 36.47 -2.04 2.41
C THR A 628 35.57 -0.85 2.67
N SER A 629 34.29 -1.08 3.02
CA SER A 629 33.26 -0.04 3.11
C SER A 629 33.02 0.76 1.82
N ALA A 630 33.59 0.34 0.69
CA ALA A 630 33.35 0.94 -0.62
C ALA A 630 32.03 0.42 -1.21
N PHE A 631 31.42 1.18 -2.12
CA PHE A 631 30.27 0.67 -2.88
C PHE A 631 30.76 -0.32 -3.94
N VAL A 632 30.14 -1.50 -3.95
CA VAL A 632 30.40 -2.57 -4.92
C VAL A 632 29.13 -2.81 -5.71
N GLU A 633 29.27 -2.83 -7.03
CA GLU A 633 28.20 -3.21 -7.95
C GLU A 633 28.48 -4.64 -8.46
N SER A 634 27.57 -5.55 -8.17
CA SER A 634 27.55 -6.90 -8.76
C SER A 634 26.62 -6.87 -9.97
N ARG A 635 27.15 -7.19 -11.15
CA ARG A 635 26.38 -7.30 -12.40
C ARG A 635 26.42 -8.72 -12.92
N TRP A 636 25.37 -9.12 -13.61
CA TRP A 636 25.30 -10.43 -14.25
C TRP A 636 24.59 -10.37 -15.59
N SER A 637 24.95 -11.29 -16.49
CA SER A 637 24.32 -11.40 -17.82
C SER A 637 23.09 -12.31 -17.78
N GLU A 638 22.17 -12.12 -18.72
CA GLU A 638 21.01 -13.00 -18.87
C GLU A 638 21.43 -14.46 -19.11
N ASP A 639 22.50 -14.67 -19.87
CA ASP A 639 23.09 -16.00 -20.08
C ASP A 639 23.61 -16.60 -18.77
N SER A 640 24.25 -15.81 -17.90
CA SER A 640 24.73 -16.27 -16.59
C SER A 640 23.57 -16.56 -15.62
N LEU A 641 22.48 -15.81 -15.70
CA LEU A 641 21.27 -16.03 -14.91
C LEU A 641 20.53 -17.30 -15.32
N ASN A 642 20.53 -17.57 -16.63
CA ASN A 642 19.91 -18.72 -17.26
C ASN A 642 20.86 -19.91 -17.36
N GLU A 643 22.15 -19.74 -17.01
CA GLU A 643 23.13 -20.80 -16.99
C GLU A 643 22.66 -21.87 -16.01
N LYS A 644 22.25 -23.01 -16.57
CA LYS A 644 22.04 -24.22 -15.80
C LYS A 644 23.40 -24.59 -15.24
N SER A 645 23.52 -24.59 -13.91
CA SER A 645 24.70 -25.12 -13.24
C SER A 645 24.94 -26.56 -13.72
N PHE A 646 26.20 -26.96 -13.77
CA PHE A 646 26.58 -28.28 -14.25
C PHE A 646 25.81 -29.36 -13.46
N GLY A 647 25.07 -30.23 -14.14
CA GLY A 647 24.21 -31.24 -13.50
C GLY A 647 22.88 -30.72 -12.91
N GLU A 648 22.37 -29.56 -13.35
CA GLU A 648 21.10 -28.94 -12.91
C GLU A 648 20.99 -28.62 -11.41
N THR A 649 22.08 -28.72 -10.63
CA THR A 649 22.05 -28.51 -9.19
C THR A 649 22.94 -27.33 -8.81
N ARG A 650 22.54 -26.59 -7.77
CA ARG A 650 23.37 -25.64 -6.98
C ARG A 650 23.28 -24.16 -7.35
N SER A 651 23.46 -23.35 -6.32
CA SER A 651 23.41 -21.89 -6.33
C SER A 651 24.70 -21.30 -6.87
N LEU A 652 24.63 -20.06 -7.36
CA LEU A 652 25.76 -19.34 -7.92
C LEU A 652 26.32 -18.34 -6.91
N HIS A 653 27.63 -18.36 -6.72
CA HIS A 653 28.40 -17.36 -6.00
C HIS A 653 28.92 -16.35 -7.03
N PRO A 654 28.56 -15.07 -6.94
CA PRO A 654 29.13 -14.04 -7.80
C PRO A 654 30.66 -13.98 -7.67
N GLU A 655 31.36 -13.95 -8.80
CA GLU A 655 32.82 -13.88 -8.89
C GLU A 655 33.27 -12.66 -9.70
N THR A 656 34.55 -12.32 -9.59
CA THR A 656 35.14 -11.32 -10.47
C THR A 656 35.37 -11.90 -11.86
N SER A 657 35.24 -11.06 -12.88
CA SER A 657 35.69 -11.39 -14.23
C SER A 657 37.14 -11.88 -14.18
N PRO A 658 37.49 -12.97 -14.89
CA PRO A 658 36.73 -13.57 -15.99
C PRO A 658 35.88 -14.79 -15.60
N ILE A 659 35.71 -15.16 -14.33
CA ILE A 659 34.91 -16.36 -13.97
C ILE A 659 33.42 -16.01 -13.84
N ASP A 660 33.11 -14.79 -13.40
CA ASP A 660 31.76 -14.21 -13.21
C ASP A 660 30.87 -14.94 -12.20
N PHE A 661 30.87 -16.28 -12.18
CA PHE A 661 30.17 -17.12 -11.22
C PHE A 661 30.93 -18.41 -10.89
N SER A 662 30.81 -18.85 -9.65
CA SER A 662 31.19 -20.19 -9.21
C SER A 662 30.00 -20.93 -8.62
N SER A 663 30.00 -22.26 -8.73
CA SER A 663 28.95 -23.09 -8.18
C SER A 663 29.16 -23.35 -6.68
N SER A 664 28.13 -23.76 -5.94
CA SER A 664 28.32 -24.22 -4.56
C SER A 664 28.95 -25.62 -4.53
N VAL A 665 29.83 -25.91 -3.55
CA VAL A 665 30.45 -27.25 -3.38
C VAL A 665 29.46 -28.27 -2.81
N PHE A 666 28.54 -27.83 -1.95
CA PHE A 666 27.64 -28.72 -1.21
C PHE A 666 26.18 -28.45 -1.56
N PRO A 667 25.38 -29.50 -1.86
CA PRO A 667 23.94 -29.36 -1.98
C PRO A 667 23.33 -29.04 -0.62
N SER A 668 22.20 -28.34 -0.63
CA SER A 668 21.50 -28.02 0.61
C SER A 668 20.68 -29.21 1.12
N PRO A 669 20.64 -29.42 2.45
CA PRO A 669 19.90 -30.51 3.05
C PRO A 669 18.37 -30.36 3.02
N HIS A 670 17.82 -29.18 2.69
CA HIS A 670 16.38 -28.88 2.91
C HIS A 670 15.55 -28.72 1.63
N CYS A 671 16.19 -28.69 0.47
CA CYS A 671 15.54 -28.46 -0.81
C CYS A 671 15.47 -29.81 -1.57
N PRO A 672 14.29 -30.42 -1.75
CA PRO A 672 14.18 -31.75 -2.35
C PRO A 672 14.49 -31.70 -3.85
N GLY A 673 15.40 -32.55 -4.33
CA GLY A 673 15.71 -32.67 -5.76
C GLY A 673 16.88 -31.80 -6.23
N LEU A 674 16.79 -31.29 -7.46
CA LEU A 674 17.86 -30.56 -8.16
C LEU A 674 17.84 -29.04 -7.87
N TRP A 675 17.05 -28.57 -6.90
CA TRP A 675 16.75 -27.14 -6.77
C TRP A 675 17.73 -26.38 -5.86
N ARG A 676 17.90 -25.08 -6.15
CA ARG A 676 18.77 -24.14 -5.42
C ARG A 676 18.15 -23.76 -4.06
N SER A 677 18.97 -23.51 -3.04
CA SER A 677 18.47 -23.01 -1.75
C SER A 677 19.55 -22.36 -0.88
N PRO A 678 19.17 -21.41 -0.02
CA PRO A 678 20.07 -20.81 0.95
C PRO A 678 20.52 -21.85 1.99
N GLY A 679 21.78 -22.30 1.90
CA GLY A 679 22.46 -23.08 2.95
C GLY A 679 23.01 -22.25 4.12
N SER A 680 23.32 -22.92 5.25
CA SER A 680 23.94 -22.35 6.47
C SER A 680 25.42 -21.97 6.31
N GLU A 681 26.09 -22.54 5.30
CA GLU A 681 27.48 -22.23 4.93
C GLU A 681 27.57 -22.08 3.41
N LYS A 682 28.41 -21.15 2.96
CA LYS A 682 28.52 -20.70 1.57
C LYS A 682 29.90 -21.02 1.03
N HIS A 683 30.09 -22.26 0.61
CA HIS A 683 31.37 -22.76 0.06
C HIS A 683 31.32 -22.78 -1.46
N ARG A 684 32.02 -21.83 -2.09
CA ARG A 684 32.21 -21.78 -3.55
C ARG A 684 33.12 -22.90 -4.05
N SER A 685 32.80 -23.45 -5.23
CA SER A 685 33.66 -24.37 -5.96
C SER A 685 34.88 -23.65 -6.50
N LEU A 686 35.95 -24.42 -6.72
CA LEU A 686 37.04 -23.97 -7.55
C LEU A 686 36.54 -23.93 -9.00
N GLU A 687 36.68 -22.78 -9.64
CA GLU A 687 36.45 -22.60 -11.06
C GLU A 687 37.78 -22.24 -11.71
N LEU A 688 38.01 -22.80 -12.91
CA LEU A 688 39.21 -22.56 -13.69
C LEU A 688 38.81 -22.05 -15.08
N ARG A 689 39.47 -20.99 -15.54
CA ARG A 689 39.31 -20.46 -16.90
C ARG A 689 40.65 -20.34 -17.59
N LYS A 690 40.76 -20.93 -18.79
CA LYS A 690 41.92 -20.77 -19.66
C LYS A 690 41.96 -19.36 -20.24
N LEU A 691 43.11 -18.71 -20.13
CA LEU A 691 43.40 -17.39 -20.68
C LEU A 691 44.14 -17.56 -22.02
N THR A 692 43.83 -16.71 -23.00
CA THR A 692 44.57 -16.62 -24.27
C THR A 692 45.56 -15.46 -24.20
N PRO A 693 46.87 -15.63 -24.50
CA PRO A 693 47.54 -16.77 -25.15
C PRO A 693 48.12 -17.86 -24.20
N GLU A 694 48.43 -19.01 -24.83
CA GLU A 694 48.87 -20.35 -24.38
C GLU A 694 49.16 -20.60 -22.87
N GLU A 695 48.58 -21.70 -22.38
CA GLU A 695 48.85 -22.38 -21.09
C GLU A 695 48.75 -21.53 -19.82
N SER A 696 48.09 -20.38 -19.93
CA SER A 696 47.78 -19.51 -18.81
C SER A 696 46.36 -19.75 -18.32
N TYR A 697 46.17 -19.75 -17.01
CA TYR A 697 44.89 -20.06 -16.36
C TYR A 697 44.58 -19.06 -15.26
N HIS A 698 43.29 -18.87 -15.00
CA HIS A 698 42.77 -18.09 -13.90
C HIS A 698 41.87 -18.96 -13.01
N SER A 699 41.97 -18.77 -11.70
CA SER A 699 41.15 -19.41 -10.68
C SER A 699 40.40 -18.38 -9.85
N ASN A 700 39.22 -18.74 -9.33
CA ASN A 700 38.48 -17.89 -8.38
C ASN A 700 38.97 -18.03 -6.92
N LEU A 701 39.79 -19.06 -6.66
CA LEU A 701 40.37 -19.39 -5.36
C LEU A 701 41.90 -19.41 -5.43
N ILE A 702 42.53 -19.12 -4.29
CA ILE A 702 43.96 -19.35 -4.11
C ILE A 702 44.18 -20.86 -4.12
N LEU A 703 45.04 -21.32 -5.02
CA LEU A 703 45.31 -22.75 -5.21
C LEU A 703 46.29 -23.24 -4.15
N ASP A 704 46.01 -24.40 -3.59
CA ASP A 704 46.88 -25.09 -2.65
C ASP A 704 47.62 -26.27 -3.32
N SER A 705 48.33 -27.05 -2.51
CA SER A 705 49.10 -28.21 -3.00
C SER A 705 48.25 -29.41 -3.41
N PHE A 706 46.92 -29.38 -3.21
CA PHE A 706 46.02 -30.48 -3.59
C PHE A 706 45.58 -30.40 -5.06
N LEU A 707 45.92 -29.32 -5.78
CA LEU A 707 45.62 -29.24 -7.22
C LEU A 707 46.57 -30.17 -7.98
N GLU A 708 46.00 -31.20 -8.58
CA GLU A 708 46.71 -32.09 -9.49
C GLU A 708 46.46 -31.67 -10.94
N VAL A 709 47.54 -31.49 -11.70
CA VAL A 709 47.47 -31.17 -13.13
C VAL A 709 48.16 -32.26 -13.94
N GLN A 710 47.40 -32.81 -14.88
CA GLN A 710 47.90 -33.74 -15.88
C GLN A 710 47.85 -33.08 -17.26
N TYR A 711 48.85 -33.34 -18.09
CA TYR A 711 48.96 -32.82 -19.45
C TYR A 711 49.23 -33.97 -20.40
N GLY A 712 48.41 -34.14 -21.43
CA GLY A 712 48.52 -35.29 -22.32
C GLY A 712 47.19 -35.82 -22.86
N ASN A 713 47.22 -37.08 -23.27
CA ASN A 713 46.06 -37.90 -23.63
C ASN A 713 46.30 -39.35 -23.14
N LEU A 714 45.43 -40.32 -23.44
CA LEU A 714 45.61 -41.69 -22.92
C LEU A 714 46.94 -42.36 -23.31
N ARG A 715 47.59 -41.94 -24.40
CA ARG A 715 48.88 -42.48 -24.83
C ARG A 715 50.01 -42.01 -23.93
N GLN A 716 50.02 -40.72 -23.59
CA GLN A 716 51.07 -40.07 -22.81
C GLN A 716 50.43 -39.06 -21.85
N ILE A 717 50.59 -39.29 -20.55
CA ILE A 717 50.11 -38.40 -19.50
C ILE A 717 51.30 -37.97 -18.65
N PHE A 718 51.52 -36.66 -18.56
CA PHE A 718 52.58 -36.05 -17.76
C PHE A 718 51.96 -35.31 -16.58
N HIS A 719 52.54 -35.48 -15.38
CA HIS A 719 52.23 -34.60 -14.26
C HIS A 719 53.03 -33.31 -14.41
N VAL A 720 52.33 -32.18 -14.43
CA VAL A 720 52.94 -30.88 -14.76
C VAL A 720 52.88 -29.95 -13.55
N PRO A 721 54.03 -29.37 -13.13
CA PRO A 721 54.02 -28.36 -12.08
C PRO A 721 53.47 -27.02 -12.59
N ILE A 722 52.83 -26.28 -11.70
CA ILE A 722 52.30 -24.94 -11.97
C ILE A 722 53.31 -23.85 -11.59
N HIS A 723 53.38 -22.79 -12.39
CA HIS A 723 54.13 -21.57 -12.14
C HIS A 723 53.14 -20.42 -11.88
N PHE A 724 53.11 -19.90 -10.66
CA PHE A 724 52.19 -18.83 -10.28
C PHE A 724 52.60 -17.48 -10.88
N LEU A 725 51.65 -16.80 -11.53
CA LEU A 725 51.79 -15.42 -11.99
C LEU A 725 51.24 -14.43 -10.96
N SER A 726 50.19 -14.83 -10.24
CA SER A 726 49.56 -14.09 -9.14
C SER A 726 48.88 -15.07 -8.17
N HIS A 727 48.16 -14.56 -7.18
CA HIS A 727 47.37 -15.39 -6.26
C HIS A 727 46.22 -16.15 -6.94
N LEU A 728 45.76 -15.71 -8.12
CA LEU A 728 44.61 -16.25 -8.84
C LEU A 728 44.93 -16.60 -10.30
N SER A 729 46.17 -16.42 -10.75
CA SER A 729 46.59 -16.71 -12.12
C SER A 729 47.89 -17.50 -12.13
N PHE A 730 47.97 -18.50 -13.01
CA PHE A 730 49.12 -19.39 -13.11
C PHE A 730 49.33 -19.90 -14.54
N GLN A 731 50.50 -20.47 -14.79
CA GLN A 731 50.89 -21.11 -16.04
C GLN A 731 51.37 -22.53 -15.79
N LEU A 732 51.22 -23.40 -16.78
CA LEU A 732 51.78 -24.75 -16.73
C LEU A 732 53.25 -24.73 -17.15
N ASN A 733 54.12 -25.38 -16.38
CA ASN A 733 55.53 -25.49 -16.73
C ASN A 733 55.78 -26.75 -17.58
N LEU A 734 55.76 -26.58 -18.90
CA LEU A 734 55.98 -27.67 -19.85
C LEU A 734 57.44 -27.89 -20.26
N SER A 735 58.40 -27.26 -19.57
CA SER A 735 59.83 -27.37 -19.93
C SER A 735 60.36 -28.81 -19.94
N SER A 736 59.74 -29.72 -19.17
CA SER A 736 60.08 -31.14 -19.12
C SER A 736 59.16 -32.06 -19.96
N VAL A 737 58.17 -31.51 -20.67
CA VAL A 737 57.21 -32.29 -21.47
C VAL A 737 57.71 -32.36 -22.90
N ILE A 738 58.05 -33.57 -23.35
CA ILE A 738 58.46 -33.83 -24.74
C ILE A 738 57.33 -34.60 -25.41
N LEU A 739 56.55 -33.91 -26.24
CA LEU A 739 55.54 -34.55 -27.08
C LEU A 739 56.23 -35.26 -28.25
N GLU A 740 56.07 -36.57 -28.32
CA GLU A 740 56.71 -37.38 -29.37
C GLU A 740 56.20 -37.05 -30.77
N HIS A 741 54.94 -36.62 -30.89
CA HIS A 741 54.32 -36.26 -32.17
C HIS A 741 53.69 -34.87 -32.12
N SER A 742 54.13 -33.99 -33.02
CA SER A 742 53.65 -32.61 -33.09
C SER A 742 52.23 -32.48 -33.65
N GLU A 743 51.65 -33.53 -34.22
CA GLU A 743 50.32 -33.54 -34.83
C GLU A 743 49.24 -34.08 -33.88
N GLU A 744 49.65 -34.56 -32.70
CA GLU A 744 48.73 -35.18 -31.76
C GLU A 744 47.89 -34.14 -31.01
N GLN A 745 46.63 -34.49 -30.77
CA GLN A 745 45.70 -33.74 -29.96
C GLN A 745 45.99 -33.97 -28.46
N ILE A 746 46.20 -32.87 -27.73
CA ILE A 746 46.67 -32.87 -26.34
C ILE A 746 45.77 -32.00 -25.47
N TYR A 747 45.56 -32.45 -24.23
CA TYR A 747 44.70 -31.81 -23.24
C TYR A 747 45.42 -31.53 -21.93
N SER A 748 44.89 -30.60 -21.16
CA SER A 748 45.20 -30.41 -19.75
C SER A 748 44.01 -30.92 -18.93
N TYR A 749 44.27 -31.60 -17.82
CA TYR A 749 43.26 -32.12 -16.90
C TYR A 749 43.59 -31.64 -15.49
N PHE A 750 42.58 -31.12 -14.81
CA PHE A 750 42.66 -30.54 -13.48
C PHE A 750 41.77 -31.32 -12.52
N SER A 751 42.33 -31.75 -11.39
CA SER A 751 41.58 -32.39 -10.30
C SER A 751 41.92 -31.76 -8.96
N HIS A 752 40.89 -31.49 -8.15
CA HIS A 752 40.98 -30.85 -6.85
C HIS A 752 39.72 -31.18 -6.02
N PRO A 753 39.79 -31.35 -4.70
CA PRO A 753 38.62 -31.66 -3.87
C PRO A 753 37.49 -30.61 -3.92
N MET A 754 37.81 -29.36 -4.26
CA MET A 754 36.82 -28.28 -4.42
C MET A 754 36.29 -28.11 -5.86
N LEU A 755 36.78 -28.90 -6.82
CA LEU A 755 36.15 -28.99 -8.14
C LEU A 755 34.92 -29.89 -8.04
N ILE A 756 33.79 -29.45 -8.61
CA ILE A 756 32.55 -30.24 -8.65
C ILE A 756 32.74 -31.50 -9.48
N GLU A 757 33.50 -31.36 -10.56
CA GLU A 757 33.94 -32.42 -11.45
C GLU A 757 35.32 -32.07 -12.01
N PRO A 758 36.12 -33.05 -12.43
CA PRO A 758 37.37 -32.80 -13.13
C PRO A 758 37.13 -31.92 -14.37
N ILE A 759 37.95 -30.90 -14.56
CA ILE A 759 37.87 -29.98 -15.70
C ILE A 759 39.08 -30.23 -16.60
N GLY A 760 38.88 -30.23 -17.91
CA GLY A 760 39.98 -30.24 -18.86
C GLY A 760 39.85 -29.18 -19.95
N PHE A 761 40.99 -28.83 -20.55
CA PHE A 761 41.05 -27.89 -21.66
C PHE A 761 41.85 -28.49 -22.82
N LEU A 762 41.47 -28.13 -24.04
CA LEU A 762 42.22 -28.49 -25.23
C LEU A 762 43.46 -27.58 -25.31
N GLU A 763 44.64 -28.19 -25.20
CA GLU A 763 45.92 -27.48 -25.29
C GLU A 763 46.38 -27.39 -26.73
N LYS A 764 46.13 -28.45 -27.50
CA LYS A 764 46.59 -28.56 -28.87
C LYS A 764 45.61 -29.31 -29.74
N LYS A 765 45.22 -28.70 -30.85
CA LYS A 765 44.42 -29.33 -31.92
C LYS A 765 45.31 -30.14 -32.84
N GLY A 766 44.85 -31.33 -33.26
CA GLY A 766 45.47 -32.04 -34.38
C GLY A 766 45.19 -31.35 -35.72
N PRO A 767 45.90 -31.75 -36.80
CA PRO A 767 45.83 -31.08 -38.10
C PRO A 767 44.46 -31.20 -38.80
N VAL A 768 43.74 -32.29 -38.56
CA VAL A 768 42.40 -32.55 -39.14
C VAL A 768 41.38 -32.57 -38.01
N GLN A 769 40.26 -31.88 -38.19
CA GLN A 769 39.21 -31.74 -37.17
C GLN A 769 37.90 -32.37 -37.65
N ILE A 770 37.20 -33.05 -36.74
CA ILE A 770 35.82 -33.49 -36.94
C ILE A 770 34.92 -32.27 -36.76
N GLU A 771 34.21 -31.87 -37.81
CA GLU A 771 33.35 -30.69 -37.80
C GLU A 771 31.87 -31.04 -37.79
N ALA A 772 31.47 -32.18 -38.34
CA ALA A 772 30.10 -32.64 -38.24
C ALA A 772 29.98 -34.16 -38.28
N ILE A 773 28.91 -34.66 -37.67
CA ILE A 773 28.61 -36.09 -37.57
C ILE A 773 27.12 -36.26 -37.84
N TYR A 774 26.78 -37.17 -38.75
CA TYR A 774 25.40 -37.56 -39.00
C TYR A 774 25.18 -39.03 -38.64
N PRO A 775 24.76 -39.30 -37.39
CA PRO A 775 24.40 -40.65 -36.99
C PRO A 775 22.98 -40.96 -37.51
N ASN A 776 22.82 -42.07 -38.24
CA ASN A 776 21.54 -42.46 -38.81
C ASN A 776 21.29 -43.95 -38.60
N PRO A 777 20.98 -44.36 -37.35
CA PRO A 777 20.85 -45.77 -37.01
C PRO A 777 19.67 -46.47 -37.74
N ASN A 778 18.69 -45.69 -38.23
CA ASN A 778 17.53 -46.22 -38.97
C ASN A 778 17.82 -46.42 -40.46
N VAL A 779 18.76 -45.67 -41.02
CA VAL A 779 19.27 -45.85 -42.38
C VAL A 779 20.80 -45.81 -42.30
N PRO A 780 21.46 -46.89 -41.83
CA PRO A 780 22.92 -46.95 -41.68
C PRO A 780 23.69 -46.63 -42.96
N GLN A 781 23.03 -46.83 -44.11
CA GLN A 781 23.56 -46.49 -45.44
C GLN A 781 23.68 -44.99 -45.70
N ASN A 782 23.08 -44.16 -44.85
CA ASN A 782 23.06 -42.70 -44.95
C ASN A 782 23.70 -42.08 -43.69
N GLU A 783 24.90 -42.54 -43.36
CA GLU A 783 25.73 -42.03 -42.28
C GLU A 783 27.00 -41.40 -42.81
N TRP A 784 27.42 -40.31 -42.18
CA TRP A 784 28.64 -39.64 -42.57
C TRP A 784 29.27 -38.83 -41.47
N ILE A 785 30.56 -38.57 -41.66
CA ILE A 785 31.38 -37.72 -40.80
C ILE A 785 32.10 -36.72 -41.68
N TYR A 786 31.99 -35.45 -41.32
CA TYR A 786 32.61 -34.35 -42.04
C TYR A 786 33.88 -33.91 -41.31
N ILE A 787 35.01 -33.99 -42.01
CA ILE A 787 36.33 -33.65 -41.48
C ILE A 787 36.97 -32.54 -42.31
N CYS A 788 37.75 -31.67 -41.67
CA CYS A 788 38.43 -30.57 -42.34
C CYS A 788 39.90 -30.49 -41.93
N ASN A 789 40.79 -30.29 -42.90
CA ASN A 789 42.19 -29.98 -42.61
C ASN A 789 42.30 -28.50 -42.23
N ARG A 790 42.60 -28.24 -40.96
CA ARG A 790 42.80 -26.90 -40.40
C ARG A 790 44.26 -26.54 -40.20
N SER A 791 45.17 -27.44 -40.58
CA SER A 791 46.61 -27.19 -40.54
C SER A 791 47.09 -26.42 -41.77
N MET A 792 48.36 -26.00 -41.73
CA MET A 792 49.04 -25.35 -42.85
C MET A 792 49.61 -26.34 -43.88
N ASN A 793 49.58 -27.64 -43.57
CA ASN A 793 50.20 -28.68 -44.40
C ASN A 793 49.13 -29.59 -45.01
N PRO A 794 49.36 -30.15 -46.21
CA PRO A 794 48.49 -31.20 -46.74
C PRO A 794 48.59 -32.47 -45.90
N GLU A 795 47.46 -33.13 -45.66
CA GLU A 795 47.38 -34.37 -44.89
C GLU A 795 46.96 -35.55 -45.77
N ASP A 796 47.72 -36.64 -45.73
CA ASP A 796 47.38 -37.87 -46.45
C ASP A 796 46.46 -38.74 -45.59
N ILE A 797 45.17 -38.74 -45.93
CA ILE A 797 44.13 -39.42 -45.17
C ILE A 797 44.23 -40.94 -45.29
N SER A 798 45.02 -41.49 -46.22
CA SER A 798 45.26 -42.94 -46.28
C SER A 798 45.95 -43.50 -45.02
N GLN A 799 46.60 -42.64 -44.23
CA GLN A 799 47.23 -42.98 -42.97
C GLN A 799 46.27 -42.90 -41.77
N TYR A 800 45.02 -42.49 -42.00
CA TYR A 800 44.05 -42.21 -40.96
C TYR A 800 43.07 -43.36 -40.75
N PHE A 801 42.57 -43.43 -39.52
CA PHE A 801 41.61 -44.40 -39.04
C PHE A 801 40.48 -43.65 -38.35
N ILE A 802 39.27 -44.16 -38.50
CA ILE A 802 38.13 -43.73 -37.71
C ILE A 802 37.83 -44.82 -36.69
N GLU A 803 37.58 -44.42 -35.45
CA GLU A 803 37.26 -45.33 -34.35
C GLU A 803 35.95 -44.90 -33.71
N ASP A 804 35.05 -45.86 -33.51
CA ASP A 804 33.82 -45.71 -32.73
C ASP A 804 34.02 -46.33 -31.33
N GLU A 805 32.95 -46.64 -30.59
CA GLU A 805 33.10 -47.24 -29.24
C GLU A 805 33.69 -48.67 -29.25
N THR A 806 33.62 -49.40 -30.37
CA THR A 806 33.91 -50.84 -30.42
C THR A 806 34.83 -51.30 -31.54
N SER A 807 35.04 -50.47 -32.56
CA SER A 807 35.67 -50.82 -33.84
C SER A 807 36.60 -49.70 -34.33
N SER A 808 37.53 -50.06 -35.21
CA SER A 808 38.51 -49.13 -35.82
C SER A 808 38.74 -49.54 -37.26
N ASP A 809 38.46 -48.63 -38.21
CA ASP A 809 38.63 -48.86 -39.64
C ASP A 809 39.55 -47.84 -40.30
N GLN A 810 40.32 -48.31 -41.27
CA GLN A 810 41.15 -47.43 -42.10
C GLN A 810 40.27 -46.62 -43.08
N ILE A 811 40.58 -45.34 -43.20
CA ILE A 811 39.94 -44.43 -44.15
C ILE A 811 40.62 -44.58 -45.52
N VAL A 812 39.81 -44.75 -46.57
CA VAL A 812 40.28 -44.92 -47.95
C VAL A 812 39.47 -44.03 -48.91
N PRO A 813 40.04 -43.61 -50.05
CA PRO A 813 39.28 -42.95 -51.12
C PRO A 813 38.10 -43.82 -51.56
N TYR A 814 36.96 -43.19 -51.85
CA TYR A 814 35.76 -43.91 -52.25
C TYR A 814 35.99 -44.86 -53.44
N GLN A 815 36.77 -44.44 -54.45
CA GLN A 815 37.09 -45.28 -55.61
C GLN A 815 37.92 -46.54 -55.29
N THR A 816 38.52 -46.63 -54.10
CA THR A 816 39.26 -47.82 -53.65
C THR A 816 38.33 -49.01 -53.48
N ARG A 817 37.12 -48.78 -52.96
CA ARG A 817 36.08 -49.82 -52.81
C ARG A 817 35.17 -49.89 -54.03
N PHE A 818 34.94 -48.76 -54.70
CA PHE A 818 34.04 -48.67 -55.84
C PHE A 818 34.75 -48.09 -57.08
N PRO A 819 35.60 -48.88 -57.77
CA PRO A 819 36.31 -48.39 -58.94
C PRO A 819 35.37 -47.96 -60.07
N GLY A 820 35.61 -46.77 -60.62
CA GLY A 820 34.87 -46.26 -61.78
C GLY A 820 33.49 -45.65 -61.47
N THR A 821 33.10 -45.55 -60.19
CA THR A 821 31.88 -44.84 -59.78
C THR A 821 32.17 -43.38 -59.47
N ASN A 822 31.23 -42.49 -59.82
CA ASN A 822 31.28 -41.06 -59.53
C ASN A 822 30.00 -40.68 -58.76
N PRO A 823 29.98 -40.91 -57.44
CA PRO A 823 28.81 -40.62 -56.64
C PRO A 823 28.50 -39.13 -56.63
N LYS A 824 27.23 -38.81 -56.43
CA LYS A 824 26.72 -37.46 -56.22
C LYS A 824 25.90 -37.44 -54.94
N ALA A 825 25.94 -36.32 -54.23
CA ALA A 825 25.02 -36.11 -53.12
C ALA A 825 23.57 -36.01 -53.64
N LYS A 826 22.57 -36.19 -52.76
CA LYS A 826 21.14 -36.04 -53.13
C LYS A 826 20.80 -34.71 -53.83
N ASN A 827 21.57 -33.65 -53.56
CA ASN A 827 21.43 -32.32 -54.16
C ASN A 827 22.11 -32.16 -55.54
N GLY A 828 22.78 -33.21 -56.06
CA GLY A 828 23.32 -33.28 -57.42
C GLY A 828 24.78 -32.86 -57.60
N TYR A 829 25.43 -32.32 -56.56
CA TYR A 829 26.85 -31.98 -56.57
C TYR A 829 27.74 -33.24 -56.48
N GLY A 830 28.87 -33.25 -57.18
CA GLY A 830 29.84 -34.35 -57.17
C GLY A 830 30.95 -34.19 -56.13
N PHE A 831 31.84 -35.18 -56.04
CA PHE A 831 32.97 -35.19 -55.10
C PHE A 831 34.30 -35.52 -55.78
N VAL A 832 35.41 -35.20 -55.13
CA VAL A 832 36.73 -35.74 -55.48
C VAL A 832 36.90 -37.12 -54.81
N THR A 833 36.90 -38.19 -55.59
CA THR A 833 36.77 -39.57 -55.07
C THR A 833 38.01 -40.45 -55.19
N ASN A 834 39.08 -39.96 -55.82
CA ASN A 834 40.29 -40.72 -56.15
C ASN A 834 41.58 -40.19 -55.50
N ASP A 835 41.48 -39.14 -54.70
CA ASP A 835 42.60 -38.47 -54.04
C ASP A 835 42.57 -38.78 -52.54
N THR A 836 43.73 -39.06 -51.93
CA THR A 836 43.88 -39.25 -50.48
C THR A 836 44.31 -37.97 -49.76
N ILE A 837 44.78 -36.97 -50.49
CA ILE A 837 45.43 -35.79 -49.92
C ILE A 837 44.39 -34.71 -49.61
N LEU A 838 44.17 -34.43 -48.32
CA LEU A 838 43.36 -33.30 -47.88
C LEU A 838 44.24 -32.05 -47.77
N TRP A 839 44.12 -31.13 -48.73
CA TRP A 839 44.88 -29.87 -48.75
C TRP A 839 44.44 -28.92 -47.64
N GLN A 840 45.28 -27.93 -47.33
CA GLN A 840 44.99 -26.89 -46.35
C GLN A 840 43.60 -26.26 -46.59
N GLY A 841 42.78 -26.22 -45.53
CA GLY A 841 41.46 -25.59 -45.54
C GLY A 841 40.38 -26.35 -46.30
N THR A 842 40.72 -27.50 -46.90
CA THR A 842 39.75 -28.36 -47.60
C THR A 842 39.16 -29.41 -46.66
N CYS A 843 37.97 -29.88 -47.01
CA CYS A 843 37.20 -30.81 -46.19
C CYS A 843 36.84 -32.07 -46.97
N ALA A 844 36.39 -33.07 -46.23
CA ALA A 844 36.02 -34.35 -46.77
C ALA A 844 34.87 -34.97 -45.98
N TRP A 845 34.12 -35.80 -46.70
CA TRP A 845 33.04 -36.61 -46.16
C TRP A 845 33.54 -38.05 -46.06
N ILE A 846 33.43 -38.64 -44.87
CA ILE A 846 33.64 -40.08 -44.66
C ILE A 846 32.25 -40.70 -44.59
N VAL A 847 31.91 -41.54 -45.56
CA VAL A 847 30.55 -42.08 -45.71
C VAL A 847 30.52 -43.60 -45.58
N ASP A 848 29.34 -44.14 -45.26
CA ASP A 848 29.11 -45.58 -45.30
C ASP A 848 29.47 -46.15 -46.69
N PRO A 849 30.32 -47.18 -46.76
CA PRO A 849 30.68 -47.81 -48.02
C PRO A 849 29.49 -48.43 -48.76
N ASP A 850 28.51 -49.01 -48.08
CA ASP A 850 27.39 -49.70 -48.76
C ASP A 850 26.24 -48.73 -49.12
N GLY A 851 26.43 -47.44 -48.84
CA GLY A 851 25.51 -46.36 -49.13
C GLY A 851 25.50 -45.92 -50.60
N SER A 852 24.34 -45.46 -51.02
CA SER A 852 24.16 -44.67 -52.25
C SER A 852 23.16 -43.55 -51.97
N ASP A 853 23.38 -42.37 -52.56
CA ASP A 853 22.56 -41.17 -52.37
C ASP A 853 22.56 -40.59 -50.93
N TRP A 854 23.73 -40.28 -50.38
CA TRP A 854 23.82 -39.64 -49.05
C TRP A 854 23.13 -38.26 -49.03
N TYR A 855 22.41 -37.99 -47.94
CA TYR A 855 21.97 -36.64 -47.62
C TYR A 855 23.20 -35.83 -47.19
N VAL A 856 23.64 -34.91 -48.05
CA VAL A 856 24.70 -33.97 -47.73
C VAL A 856 24.09 -32.57 -47.70
N PRO A 857 24.23 -31.81 -46.60
CA PRO A 857 23.65 -30.47 -46.49
C PRO A 857 24.16 -29.49 -47.57
N ILE A 858 23.49 -28.35 -47.69
CA ILE A 858 23.68 -27.36 -48.78
C ILE A 858 25.09 -26.77 -48.85
N PHE A 859 25.88 -26.77 -47.77
CA PHE A 859 27.23 -26.21 -47.76
C PHE A 859 28.30 -27.12 -48.40
N HIS A 860 27.91 -28.28 -48.94
CA HIS A 860 28.78 -29.15 -49.74
C HIS A 860 29.43 -28.41 -50.90
N SER A 861 30.73 -28.62 -51.10
CA SER A 861 31.49 -28.12 -52.25
C SER A 861 31.95 -29.26 -53.17
N GLU A 862 31.92 -29.06 -54.49
CA GLU A 862 32.46 -30.05 -55.46
C GLU A 862 33.97 -30.31 -55.28
N SER A 863 34.66 -29.46 -54.52
CA SER A 863 36.06 -29.66 -54.10
C SER A 863 36.24 -30.61 -52.92
N ASP A 864 35.14 -30.96 -52.23
CA ASP A 864 35.19 -31.85 -51.08
C ASP A 864 35.54 -33.26 -51.53
N ARG A 865 36.36 -33.92 -50.72
CA ARG A 865 36.74 -35.30 -50.97
C ARG A 865 35.70 -36.25 -50.41
N LEU A 866 35.51 -37.36 -51.08
CA LEU A 866 34.70 -38.46 -50.58
C LEU A 866 35.60 -39.64 -50.21
N PHE A 867 35.58 -39.94 -48.92
CA PHE A 867 36.23 -41.07 -48.31
C PHE A 867 35.20 -42.08 -47.82
N THR A 868 35.64 -43.31 -47.65
CA THR A 868 34.89 -44.36 -46.99
C THR A 868 35.83 -45.21 -46.15
N VAL A 869 35.29 -46.19 -45.44
CA VAL A 869 36.04 -47.11 -44.59
C VAL A 869 36.28 -48.44 -45.27
N ILE A 870 37.43 -49.05 -45.00
CA ILE A 870 37.83 -50.33 -45.62
C ILE A 870 36.88 -51.49 -45.24
N SER A 871 36.27 -51.42 -44.06
CA SER A 871 35.23 -52.34 -43.56
C SER A 871 34.07 -51.54 -42.96
N THR A 872 32.86 -52.10 -42.87
CA THR A 872 31.63 -51.44 -42.38
C THR A 872 31.49 -51.48 -40.85
N GLN A 873 32.60 -51.66 -40.12
CA GLN A 873 32.54 -51.90 -38.68
C GLN A 873 32.42 -50.63 -37.84
N THR A 874 32.82 -49.48 -38.38
CA THR A 874 32.75 -48.16 -37.71
C THR A 874 31.77 -47.18 -38.34
N ILE A 875 31.52 -47.30 -39.64
CA ILE A 875 30.49 -46.57 -40.37
C ILE A 875 29.78 -47.59 -41.25
N GLY A 876 28.44 -47.59 -41.23
CA GLY A 876 27.61 -48.55 -41.98
C GLY A 876 26.91 -49.62 -41.17
N ASN A 877 27.28 -49.76 -39.88
CA ASN A 877 26.60 -50.58 -38.89
C ASN A 877 25.54 -49.79 -38.09
N GLY A 878 25.39 -48.49 -38.35
CA GLY A 878 24.49 -47.60 -37.62
C GLY A 878 25.22 -46.91 -36.47
N ILE A 879 25.97 -45.83 -36.75
CA ILE A 879 26.49 -44.91 -35.73
C ILE A 879 25.34 -44.54 -34.82
N SER A 880 25.44 -45.01 -33.58
CA SER A 880 24.36 -44.85 -32.63
C SER A 880 24.26 -43.40 -32.20
N SER A 881 23.03 -42.94 -31.97
CA SER A 881 22.80 -41.62 -31.38
C SER A 881 23.55 -41.52 -30.04
N GLY A 882 24.45 -40.56 -29.91
CA GLY A 882 25.26 -40.35 -28.70
C GLY A 882 26.56 -41.16 -28.63
N GLU A 883 26.96 -41.85 -29.70
CA GLU A 883 28.23 -42.57 -29.80
C GLU A 883 29.43 -41.61 -29.92
N SER A 884 30.56 -41.98 -29.31
CA SER A 884 31.81 -41.23 -29.43
C SER A 884 32.60 -41.63 -30.66
N ILE A 885 33.23 -40.67 -31.33
CA ILE A 885 34.05 -40.91 -32.51
C ILE A 885 35.46 -40.36 -32.30
N GLN A 886 36.48 -41.08 -32.76
CA GLN A 886 37.85 -40.60 -32.83
C GLN A 886 38.39 -40.67 -34.26
N LEU A 887 39.21 -39.69 -34.60
CA LEU A 887 40.04 -39.69 -35.79
C LEU A 887 41.49 -39.91 -35.35
N ARG A 888 42.12 -40.98 -35.84
CA ARG A 888 43.51 -41.33 -35.52
C ARG A 888 44.37 -41.42 -36.76
N LYS A 889 45.68 -41.29 -36.60
CA LYS A 889 46.67 -41.40 -37.69
C LYS A 889 47.75 -42.40 -37.30
N ARG A 890 48.16 -43.26 -38.24
CA ARG A 890 49.28 -44.18 -38.02
C ARG A 890 50.59 -43.54 -38.46
N VAL A 891 51.50 -43.31 -37.52
CA VAL A 891 52.82 -42.72 -37.73
C VAL A 891 53.88 -43.66 -37.15
N ASN A 892 54.85 -44.09 -37.96
CA ASN A 892 55.95 -44.99 -37.55
C ASN A 892 55.49 -46.31 -36.87
N GLY A 893 54.31 -46.81 -37.24
CA GLY A 893 53.75 -48.04 -36.68
C GLY A 893 52.88 -47.84 -35.43
N GLU A 894 52.82 -46.62 -34.89
CA GLU A 894 51.95 -46.26 -33.76
C GLU A 894 50.73 -45.46 -34.22
N THR A 895 49.64 -45.51 -33.45
CA THR A 895 48.40 -44.78 -33.74
C THR A 895 48.25 -43.60 -32.79
N ILE A 896 48.21 -42.38 -33.32
CA ILE A 896 48.11 -41.13 -32.55
C ILE A 896 46.71 -40.51 -32.68
N LEU A 897 46.24 -39.83 -31.64
CA LEU A 897 44.94 -39.14 -31.64
C LEU A 897 45.04 -37.81 -32.39
N ILE A 898 44.17 -37.60 -33.40
CA ILE A 898 44.15 -36.38 -34.19
C ILE A 898 42.95 -35.50 -33.87
N SER A 899 41.77 -36.10 -33.70
CA SER A 899 40.55 -35.40 -33.30
C SER A 899 39.61 -36.36 -32.57
N SER A 900 38.74 -35.83 -31.71
CA SER A 900 37.75 -36.65 -31.02
C SER A 900 36.45 -35.90 -30.82
N PHE A 901 35.36 -36.65 -30.84
CA PHE A 901 34.02 -36.25 -30.46
C PHE A 901 33.55 -37.14 -29.30
N GLY A 902 33.32 -36.54 -28.12
CA GLY A 902 32.69 -37.22 -26.98
C GLY A 902 33.49 -38.34 -26.29
N HIS A 903 34.67 -38.73 -26.80
CA HIS A 903 35.43 -39.87 -26.30
C HIS A 903 36.12 -39.64 -24.94
N LYS A 904 36.48 -40.72 -24.21
CA LYS A 904 37.19 -40.69 -22.92
C LYS A 904 38.58 -40.02 -22.96
N GLU A 905 39.18 -39.91 -24.15
CA GLU A 905 40.44 -39.19 -24.37
C GLU A 905 40.26 -37.68 -24.48
N SER A 906 39.02 -37.19 -24.51
CA SER A 906 38.71 -35.77 -24.50
C SER A 906 38.87 -35.17 -23.09
N ALA A 907 39.26 -33.90 -23.01
CA ALA A 907 39.28 -33.08 -21.80
C ALA A 907 37.98 -33.14 -20.97
N SER A 908 36.84 -33.36 -21.62
CA SER A 908 35.54 -33.48 -20.96
C SER A 908 34.70 -34.47 -21.77
N PRO A 909 34.77 -35.78 -21.48
CA PRO A 909 33.99 -36.78 -22.20
C PRO A 909 32.49 -36.46 -22.13
N PHE A 910 31.79 -36.58 -23.26
CA PHE A 910 30.36 -36.25 -23.33
C PHE A 910 29.65 -37.12 -24.36
N ARG A 911 28.33 -37.25 -24.22
CA ARG A 911 27.47 -37.84 -25.24
C ARG A 911 26.45 -36.81 -25.68
N LYS A 912 26.10 -36.82 -26.97
CA LYS A 912 25.07 -35.95 -27.54
C LYS A 912 24.15 -36.74 -28.45
N TYR A 913 22.92 -36.92 -27.98
CA TYR A 913 21.90 -37.67 -28.69
C TYR A 913 21.18 -36.76 -29.70
N VAL A 914 20.91 -37.31 -30.87
CA VAL A 914 20.10 -36.72 -31.95
C VAL A 914 19.03 -37.71 -32.42
N ASN A 915 17.94 -37.21 -33.00
CA ASN A 915 16.91 -38.02 -33.62
C ASN A 915 17.33 -38.45 -35.03
N SER A 916 16.64 -39.44 -35.60
CA SER A 916 16.84 -39.79 -37.02
C SER A 916 16.51 -38.61 -37.92
N GLY A 917 17.36 -38.35 -38.91
CA GLY A 917 17.26 -37.15 -39.73
C GLY A 917 17.93 -35.93 -39.12
N GLU A 918 18.64 -36.02 -38.00
CA GLU A 918 19.38 -34.90 -37.41
C GLU A 918 20.89 -35.14 -37.40
N TYR A 919 21.69 -34.10 -37.70
CA TYR A 919 23.15 -34.13 -37.65
C TYR A 919 23.70 -33.09 -36.66
N LEU A 920 24.90 -33.38 -36.14
CA LEU A 920 25.64 -32.52 -35.22
C LEU A 920 26.70 -31.72 -35.98
N TRP A 921 26.80 -30.42 -35.68
CA TRP A 921 27.73 -29.51 -36.33
C TRP A 921 28.50 -28.67 -35.31
N LEU A 922 29.82 -28.59 -35.44
CA LEU A 922 30.69 -27.81 -34.57
C LEU A 922 30.53 -26.30 -34.82
N LYS A 923 30.20 -25.54 -33.77
CA LYS A 923 30.09 -24.08 -33.84
C LYS A 923 31.41 -23.45 -34.26
N LYS A 924 31.33 -22.38 -35.04
CA LYS A 924 32.51 -21.61 -35.45
C LYS A 924 33.30 -21.14 -34.22
N ASN A 925 34.63 -21.29 -34.26
CA ASN A 925 35.58 -20.93 -33.19
C ASN A 925 35.42 -21.71 -31.88
N SER A 926 34.68 -22.82 -31.85
CA SER A 926 34.63 -23.70 -30.68
C SER A 926 35.73 -24.78 -30.73
N ASP A 927 36.00 -25.40 -29.58
CA ASP A 927 37.06 -26.40 -29.43
C ASP A 927 36.59 -27.84 -29.60
N GLY A 928 35.27 -28.06 -29.62
CA GLY A 928 34.68 -29.38 -29.83
C GLY A 928 34.84 -30.34 -28.65
N THR A 929 35.13 -29.81 -27.46
CA THR A 929 35.39 -30.62 -26.26
C THR A 929 34.17 -30.78 -25.37
N LYS A 930 33.09 -30.03 -25.62
CA LYS A 930 31.85 -30.11 -24.83
C LYS A 930 30.64 -30.28 -25.75
N SER A 931 29.58 -30.93 -25.23
CA SER A 931 28.31 -31.13 -25.96
C SER A 931 27.70 -29.80 -26.49
N LYS A 932 27.90 -28.69 -25.78
CA LYS A 932 27.40 -27.35 -26.16
C LYS A 932 28.12 -26.70 -27.35
N ASP A 933 29.28 -27.22 -27.72
CA ASP A 933 30.07 -26.76 -28.87
C ASP A 933 29.43 -27.20 -30.19
N PHE A 934 28.53 -28.18 -30.16
CA PHE A 934 27.83 -28.69 -31.32
C PHE A 934 26.40 -28.15 -31.39
N GLU A 935 25.90 -27.87 -32.59
CA GLU A 935 24.50 -27.54 -32.89
C GLU A 935 23.82 -28.73 -33.55
N ILE A 936 22.52 -28.88 -33.33
CA ILE A 936 21.71 -29.94 -33.96
C ILE A 936 20.99 -29.31 -35.15
N TYR A 937 21.16 -29.90 -36.32
CA TYR A 937 20.47 -29.54 -37.55
C TYR A 937 19.64 -30.73 -38.01
N ARG A 938 18.61 -30.47 -38.81
CA ARG A 938 17.73 -31.52 -39.36
C ARG A 938 17.82 -31.55 -40.87
N GLU A 939 17.66 -32.74 -41.44
CA GLU A 939 17.41 -32.91 -42.87
C GLU A 939 16.22 -32.05 -43.28
N GLU A 940 16.43 -31.08 -44.16
CA GLU A 940 15.35 -30.32 -44.80
C GLU A 940 14.89 -31.10 -46.04
N ASN A 941 13.58 -31.38 -46.12
CA ASN A 941 12.96 -32.15 -47.22
C ASN A 941 12.92 -31.38 -48.53
#